data_AF-A0A818QL23-F1
#
_entry.id   AF-A0A818QL23-F1
#
_cell.length_a   1.000
_cell.length_b   1.000
_cell.length_c   1.000
_cell.angle_alpha   90.00
_cell.angle_beta   90.00
_cell.angle_gamma   90.00
#
_symmetry.space_group_name_H-M   'P 1'
#
loop_
_entity.id
_entity.type
_entity.pdbx_description
1 polymer ?
#
loop_
_entity_poly.entity_id
_entity_poly.type
_entity_poly.pdbx_seq_one_letter_code
_entity_poly.pdbx_strand_id
1 'polypeptide(L)'
;MSSLVIGLDIGGSHITATLVRIEQPSSSNQNITIERNAFYTRTIDNNLNKDPRSIVSIWIECIEDLIHDFVNNFNENDKIIGIACGIPGPMDYERGISYIQSTQLNKCDKFFGLNLRLSMGDGLRNLSDRWKHIHHPKYFTPATSPRSSIINQEETHESISLIKEITDYCGLQDNEIDSLEKDKENSLPNSELNLSEKSSIHHSLTPKIWTIIKQLSDIPISFYNDATCFAIGEANSKHNKVYKRILALTLGTGFGSTFIDDGEIILNRHDVPPGGMLWNYPYKENSIADDCFSTRGLVKIYNRILQEEFINEQSSLSSNKLIDGEILAEQALNGDENAIKAFRIFARLLGEFLIPHIEKFHTDLIIIGGGLAHSYHLIRDEISKILQASSNIPICFSLSHEKSICLGAVYQQIPQLFQIESKFFRQTDQNLLPVIKTLDTNQYDLYPCHEIPRGNHIGIGHKQLNEKLFNLIEENHILLIDGFVGTYFNEFACELNKYYHEQIKKTKKSSLIFYDTRTFLQTDCDKKRKSYLKYTKSIFGKLATDLDFKEDFIDAKKLDYLKNNLSYPCVIIGPGASFVDESKPLIYIDLTKNELYYRIAAQTAGSYLKPKERSVEKSHSNDDYELTSAMYEQKCLYFLDYPIFNKLKQLLLSRINIFIDGQRPNCPTWLDGNIFRQTLDYIVNKPIRVRPWFEPGPWGGQWLKSVCTNLSQSPKNYAWSFEMITPENGIILSDVNHHLLEFSWDIFYGSQARKILGNDEHYKLFGDSNDFPIRFDFLDTIDGGNLSIQCHPNLQYMRTNFGEKITQDETYYILETKQHWNKECIDDKNSSSHVYLGFQDNTDPEEFHQALLLSRKEKQELNVSKYIQCIPSNIHDFFLIPNETIHASGHNQVVLEISATPYIYTFKLYDWLRLGLDNRLRPLNIEHGMKNLKFDRRGEQLRCQPRVIHSESNQYVEQHLPTHDLHFYDVHRLIIQSNESIEIIRSTDNRFHLCMLVEGDAIEIEYEFMDNNQEKQRYNYIETFLIPASITQYRLRPIIKDHNKKPQQFVLLIAFLKTNCEKLLE
;
A
#
# COMPACT_ATOMS: atom_id res chain seq x y z
N MET A 1 -9.04 6.06 -34.76
CA MET A 1 -7.58 5.83 -34.61
C MET A 1 -7.40 4.36 -34.32
N SER A 2 -6.47 3.69 -35.00
CA SER A 2 -6.13 2.32 -34.66
C SER A 2 -5.09 2.35 -33.53
N SER A 3 -5.28 1.50 -32.52
CA SER A 3 -4.35 1.42 -31.39
C SER A 3 -3.53 0.15 -31.51
N LEU A 4 -2.23 0.25 -31.31
CA LEU A 4 -1.30 -0.86 -31.36
C LEU A 4 -0.74 -1.14 -29.96
N VAL A 5 -0.53 -2.40 -29.63
CA VAL A 5 0.12 -2.84 -28.39
C VAL A 5 1.20 -3.85 -28.74
N ILE A 6 2.37 -3.72 -28.11
CA ILE A 6 3.44 -4.71 -28.24
C ILE A 6 3.17 -5.82 -27.24
N GLY A 7 2.94 -7.04 -27.73
CA GLY A 7 2.85 -8.24 -26.91
C GLY A 7 4.21 -8.93 -26.83
N LEU A 8 4.63 -9.30 -25.63
CA LEU A 8 5.89 -10.00 -25.39
C LEU A 8 5.64 -11.33 -24.67
N ASP A 9 6.37 -12.36 -25.08
CA ASP A 9 6.56 -13.60 -24.33
C ASP A 9 8.03 -13.65 -23.86
N ILE A 10 8.22 -13.54 -22.55
CA ILE A 10 9.54 -13.48 -21.91
C ILE A 10 9.82 -14.83 -21.25
N GLY A 11 10.41 -15.74 -22.02
CA GLY A 11 10.76 -17.09 -21.58
C GLY A 11 12.06 -17.16 -20.77
N GLY A 12 12.51 -18.40 -20.53
CA GLY A 12 13.85 -18.68 -20.03
C GLY A 12 14.88 -18.48 -21.14
N SER A 13 14.80 -19.29 -22.19
CA SER A 13 15.82 -19.37 -23.25
C SER A 13 15.63 -18.40 -24.42
N HIS A 14 14.50 -17.71 -24.49
CA HIS A 14 14.14 -16.84 -25.61
C HIS A 14 13.15 -15.76 -25.19
N ILE A 15 13.05 -14.72 -26.01
CA ILE A 15 11.99 -13.72 -25.98
C ILE A 15 11.34 -13.65 -27.35
N THR A 16 10.01 -13.62 -27.39
CA THR A 16 9.23 -13.37 -28.61
C THR A 16 8.44 -12.06 -28.46
N ALA A 17 8.43 -11.26 -29.52
CA ALA A 17 7.69 -10.00 -29.59
C ALA A 17 6.75 -9.99 -30.79
N THR A 18 5.56 -9.41 -30.61
CA THR A 18 4.59 -9.20 -31.68
C THR A 18 3.87 -7.87 -31.54
N LEU A 19 3.29 -7.40 -32.65
CA LEU A 19 2.49 -6.19 -32.67
C LEU A 19 1.02 -6.55 -32.90
N VAL A 20 0.17 -6.10 -31.97
CA VAL A 20 -1.27 -6.42 -31.96
C VAL A 20 -2.07 -5.15 -32.23
N ARG A 21 -2.97 -5.20 -33.20
CA ARG A 21 -3.90 -4.12 -33.50
C ARG A 21 -5.21 -4.32 -32.75
N ILE A 22 -5.65 -3.23 -32.14
CA ILE A 22 -6.92 -3.11 -31.43
C ILE A 22 -7.80 -2.15 -32.22
N GLU A 23 -8.86 -2.68 -32.81
CA GLU A 23 -9.89 -1.90 -33.48
C GLU A 23 -11.01 -1.57 -32.47
N GLN A 24 -11.31 -0.28 -32.28
CA GLN A 24 -12.43 0.13 -31.42
C GLN A 24 -13.77 -0.21 -32.08
N PRO A 25 -14.65 -1.03 -31.45
CA PRO A 25 -16.01 -1.24 -31.92
C PRO A 25 -16.96 -0.28 -31.22
N SER A 26 -17.99 0.12 -31.94
CA SER A 26 -19.17 0.82 -31.43
C SER A 26 -20.12 -0.06 -30.59
N SER A 27 -19.83 -1.35 -30.39
CA SER A 27 -20.60 -2.26 -29.52
C SER A 27 -19.80 -3.54 -29.18
N SER A 28 -19.65 -3.82 -27.87
CA SER A 28 -19.32 -5.06 -27.13
C SER A 28 -18.42 -6.20 -27.70
N ASN A 29 -17.89 -6.14 -28.92
CA ASN A 29 -16.99 -7.16 -29.50
C ASN A 29 -15.76 -6.49 -30.11
N GLN A 30 -14.68 -6.39 -29.32
CA GLN A 30 -13.38 -5.88 -29.78
C GLN A 30 -12.73 -6.88 -30.75
N ASN A 31 -12.51 -6.44 -32.01
CA ASN A 31 -11.68 -7.18 -32.94
C ASN A 31 -10.21 -6.90 -32.61
N ILE A 32 -9.53 -7.94 -32.15
CA ILE A 32 -8.09 -7.93 -31.86
C ILE A 32 -7.44 -8.85 -32.88
N THR A 33 -6.54 -8.30 -33.67
CA THR A 33 -5.85 -9.02 -34.72
C THR A 33 -4.36 -8.81 -34.57
N ILE A 34 -3.60 -9.91 -34.64
CA ILE A 34 -2.16 -9.81 -34.82
C ILE A 34 -1.90 -9.26 -36.20
N GLU A 35 -1.01 -8.27 -36.30
CA GLU A 35 -0.59 -7.76 -37.59
C GLU A 35 0.17 -8.86 -38.36
N ARG A 36 -0.21 -9.09 -39.63
CA ARG A 36 0.43 -10.12 -40.47
C ARG A 36 1.95 -9.88 -40.52
N ASN A 37 2.73 -10.93 -40.27
CA ASN A 37 4.19 -10.96 -40.28
C ASN A 37 4.91 -10.13 -39.19
N ALA A 38 4.23 -9.70 -38.12
CA ALA A 38 4.86 -8.98 -37.01
C ALA A 38 5.29 -9.93 -35.88
N PHE A 39 6.26 -10.81 -36.11
CA PHE A 39 6.81 -11.71 -35.08
C PHE A 39 8.33 -11.75 -35.12
N TYR A 40 8.96 -11.49 -33.98
CA TYR A 40 10.40 -11.57 -33.83
C TYR A 40 10.78 -12.37 -32.59
N THR A 41 11.75 -13.28 -32.71
CA THR A 41 12.22 -14.11 -31.59
C THR A 41 13.73 -14.00 -31.47
N ARG A 42 14.23 -13.73 -30.26
CA ARG A 42 15.66 -13.75 -29.92
C ARG A 42 15.94 -14.81 -28.88
N THR A 43 17.10 -15.45 -28.97
CA THR A 43 17.61 -16.33 -27.93
C THR A 43 18.28 -15.54 -26.82
N ILE A 44 18.14 -16.02 -25.58
CA ILE A 44 18.75 -15.44 -24.39
C ILE A 44 19.74 -16.46 -23.83
N ASP A 45 21.03 -16.10 -23.81
CA ASP A 45 22.04 -16.90 -23.11
C ASP A 45 21.96 -16.66 -21.60
N ASN A 46 21.41 -17.63 -20.88
CA ASN A 46 21.14 -17.57 -19.45
C ASN A 46 22.32 -17.97 -18.56
N ASN A 47 23.41 -17.22 -18.64
CA ASN A 47 24.45 -17.33 -17.62
C ASN A 47 23.94 -16.72 -16.30
N LEU A 48 23.96 -17.53 -15.23
CA LEU A 48 23.47 -17.17 -13.88
C LEU A 48 24.09 -15.88 -13.33
N ASN A 49 25.34 -15.55 -13.73
CA ASN A 49 26.08 -14.39 -13.25
C ASN A 49 25.94 -13.12 -14.09
N LYS A 50 25.18 -13.15 -15.20
CA LYS A 50 24.99 -11.98 -16.06
C LYS A 50 24.36 -10.82 -15.30
N ASP A 51 24.71 -9.62 -15.72
CA ASP A 51 24.06 -8.42 -15.23
C ASP A 51 22.61 -8.34 -15.78
N PRO A 52 21.59 -8.07 -14.95
CA PRO A 52 20.21 -7.95 -15.42
C PRO A 52 20.03 -6.95 -16.56
N ARG A 53 20.85 -5.88 -16.59
CA ARG A 53 20.80 -4.86 -17.66
C ARG A 53 21.10 -5.46 -19.02
N SER A 54 22.02 -6.41 -19.10
CA SER A 54 22.35 -7.10 -20.36
C SER A 54 21.18 -7.93 -20.86
N ILE A 55 20.42 -8.55 -19.95
CA ILE A 55 19.26 -9.37 -20.32
C ILE A 55 18.10 -8.48 -20.77
N VAL A 56 17.82 -7.41 -20.03
CA VAL A 56 16.81 -6.42 -20.43
C VAL A 56 17.18 -5.76 -21.76
N SER A 57 18.47 -5.51 -22.05
CA SER A 57 18.90 -5.01 -23.37
C SER A 57 18.46 -5.92 -24.51
N ILE A 58 18.58 -7.24 -24.35
CA ILE A 58 18.11 -8.21 -25.36
C ILE A 58 16.59 -8.09 -25.58
N TRP A 59 15.82 -7.83 -24.51
CA TRP A 59 14.38 -7.62 -24.64
C TRP A 59 14.07 -6.35 -25.42
N ILE A 60 14.81 -5.26 -25.16
CA ILE A 60 14.65 -4.00 -25.89
C ILE A 60 15.10 -4.12 -27.34
N GLU A 61 16.17 -4.86 -27.62
CA GLU A 61 16.61 -5.16 -28.99
C GLU A 61 15.56 -5.96 -29.77
N CYS A 62 14.88 -6.92 -29.14
CA CYS A 62 13.77 -7.65 -29.76
C CYS A 62 12.61 -6.71 -30.15
N ILE A 63 12.28 -5.73 -29.30
CA ILE A 63 11.29 -4.69 -29.61
C ILE A 63 11.77 -3.79 -30.77
N GLU A 64 13.05 -3.43 -30.77
CA GLU A 64 13.65 -2.60 -31.81
C GLU A 64 13.58 -3.29 -33.19
N ASP A 65 13.91 -4.58 -33.28
CA ASP A 65 13.82 -5.33 -34.54
C ASP A 65 12.37 -5.46 -35.02
N LEU A 66 11.43 -5.75 -34.11
CA LEU A 66 10.00 -5.81 -34.43
C LEU A 66 9.53 -4.51 -35.09
N ILE A 67 9.95 -3.35 -34.56
CA ILE A 67 9.61 -2.05 -35.12
C ILE A 67 10.28 -1.83 -36.47
N HIS A 68 11.55 -2.23 -36.59
CA HIS A 68 12.32 -2.06 -37.82
C HIS A 68 11.70 -2.82 -39.00
N ASP A 69 11.22 -4.04 -38.77
CA ASP A 69 10.56 -4.85 -39.81
C ASP A 69 9.12 -4.39 -40.10
N PHE A 70 8.40 -3.89 -39.09
CA PHE A 70 7.01 -3.50 -39.25
C PHE A 70 6.79 -2.06 -39.73
N VAL A 71 7.80 -1.18 -39.66
CA VAL A 71 7.64 0.27 -39.92
C VAL A 71 7.00 0.60 -41.28
N ASN A 72 7.20 -0.25 -42.30
CA ASN A 72 6.62 -0.06 -43.63
C ASN A 72 5.10 -0.24 -43.67
N ASN A 73 4.55 -1.02 -42.74
CA ASN A 73 3.12 -1.31 -42.61
C ASN A 73 2.42 -0.38 -41.60
N PHE A 74 3.16 0.57 -41.02
CA PHE A 74 2.65 1.51 -40.03
C PHE A 74 1.91 2.66 -40.72
N ASN A 75 0.61 2.83 -40.43
CA ASN A 75 -0.17 3.96 -40.94
C ASN A 75 0.15 5.25 -40.15
N GLU A 76 -0.01 6.43 -40.75
CA GLU A 76 0.24 7.71 -40.05
C GLU A 76 -0.66 7.93 -38.83
N ASN A 77 -1.82 7.26 -38.77
CA ASN A 77 -2.79 7.35 -37.67
C ASN A 77 -2.62 6.25 -36.61
N ASP A 78 -1.62 5.37 -36.78
CA ASP A 78 -1.36 4.29 -35.83
C ASP A 78 -0.58 4.82 -34.63
N LYS A 79 -0.94 4.36 -33.43
CA LYS A 79 -0.26 4.75 -32.19
C LYS A 79 0.00 3.52 -31.34
N ILE A 80 1.23 3.35 -30.89
CA ILE A 80 1.55 2.34 -29.87
C ILE A 80 1.12 2.92 -28.51
N ILE A 81 0.23 2.21 -27.83
CA ILE A 81 -0.39 2.69 -26.59
C ILE A 81 0.00 1.86 -25.36
N GLY A 82 0.71 0.74 -25.52
CA GLY A 82 1.16 -0.10 -24.40
C GLY A 82 2.13 -1.20 -24.80
N ILE A 83 2.81 -1.76 -23.79
CA ILE A 83 3.61 -2.98 -23.86
C ILE A 83 3.07 -3.96 -22.81
N ALA A 84 2.68 -5.16 -23.25
CA ALA A 84 2.16 -6.21 -22.39
C ALA A 84 3.10 -7.42 -22.42
N CYS A 85 3.56 -7.86 -21.25
CA CYS A 85 4.55 -8.92 -21.12
C CYS A 85 3.95 -10.14 -20.41
N GLY A 86 3.90 -11.28 -21.09
CA GLY A 86 3.76 -12.59 -20.45
C GLY A 86 5.13 -13.04 -19.95
N ILE A 87 5.24 -13.34 -18.65
CA ILE A 87 6.50 -13.77 -18.02
C ILE A 87 6.23 -14.85 -16.96
N PRO A 88 7.12 -15.85 -16.80
CA PRO A 88 7.00 -16.85 -15.75
C PRO A 88 7.09 -16.24 -14.35
N GLY A 89 6.39 -16.85 -13.40
CA GLY A 89 6.49 -16.53 -11.98
C GLY A 89 7.65 -17.23 -11.25
N PRO A 90 7.76 -17.04 -9.93
CA PRO A 90 6.92 -16.17 -9.09
C PRO A 90 7.25 -14.67 -9.26
N MET A 91 6.23 -13.81 -9.25
CA MET A 91 6.36 -12.37 -9.47
C MET A 91 5.19 -11.61 -8.82
N ASP A 92 5.42 -10.37 -8.37
CA ASP A 92 4.36 -9.37 -8.20
C ASP A 92 4.16 -8.68 -9.56
N TYR A 93 3.23 -9.22 -10.35
CA TYR A 93 2.91 -8.77 -11.70
C TYR A 93 2.37 -7.33 -11.73
N GLU A 94 1.56 -6.96 -10.73
CA GLU A 94 0.96 -5.63 -10.61
C GLU A 94 2.04 -4.54 -10.48
N ARG A 95 3.10 -4.81 -9.72
CA ARG A 95 4.18 -3.83 -9.48
C ARG A 95 5.43 -4.06 -10.31
N GLY A 96 5.51 -5.17 -11.06
CA GLY A 96 6.65 -5.46 -11.91
C GLY A 96 7.86 -6.01 -11.15
N ILE A 97 7.67 -6.71 -10.01
CA ILE A 97 8.78 -7.15 -9.13
C ILE A 97 8.96 -8.65 -9.19
N SER A 98 10.16 -9.07 -9.56
CA SER A 98 10.52 -10.48 -9.71
C SER A 98 10.85 -11.14 -8.35
N TYR A 99 10.23 -12.30 -8.11
CA TYR A 99 10.54 -13.20 -6.98
C TYR A 99 11.30 -14.45 -7.47
N ILE A 100 11.71 -14.46 -8.74
CA ILE A 100 12.38 -15.59 -9.39
C ILE A 100 13.76 -15.81 -8.78
N GLN A 101 14.05 -17.04 -8.38
CA GLN A 101 15.36 -17.52 -7.93
C GLN A 101 15.88 -18.58 -8.92
N SER A 102 17.19 -18.65 -9.17
CA SER A 102 17.76 -19.47 -10.27
C SER A 102 17.44 -20.97 -10.19
N THR A 103 17.22 -21.48 -8.98
CA THR A 103 16.96 -22.90 -8.71
C THR A 103 15.69 -23.43 -9.39
N GLN A 104 14.87 -22.57 -10.00
CA GLN A 104 13.57 -22.94 -10.57
C GLN A 104 13.51 -22.93 -12.11
N LEU A 105 14.40 -22.21 -12.83
CA LEU A 105 14.17 -21.93 -14.27
C LEU A 105 15.42 -21.78 -15.17
N ASN A 106 16.65 -22.13 -14.74
CA ASN A 106 17.88 -21.79 -15.48
C ASN A 106 17.93 -20.27 -15.80
N LYS A 107 17.50 -19.41 -14.86
CA LYS A 107 17.41 -17.95 -15.02
C LYS A 107 18.39 -17.24 -14.06
N CYS A 108 18.78 -16.01 -14.39
CA CYS A 108 19.76 -15.23 -13.63
C CYS A 108 19.34 -14.96 -12.18
N ASP A 109 20.19 -15.31 -11.21
CA ASP A 109 19.96 -15.12 -9.76
C ASP A 109 19.68 -13.65 -9.39
N LYS A 110 20.24 -12.72 -10.18
CA LYS A 110 20.17 -11.29 -9.93
C LYS A 110 18.81 -10.65 -10.27
N PHE A 111 17.84 -11.45 -10.74
CA PHE A 111 16.44 -11.03 -10.91
C PHE A 111 15.64 -11.03 -9.61
N PHE A 112 16.08 -11.70 -8.55
CA PHE A 112 15.34 -11.69 -7.30
C PHE A 112 15.32 -10.29 -6.68
N GLY A 113 14.13 -9.76 -6.39
CA GLY A 113 13.95 -8.38 -5.92
C GLY A 113 13.84 -7.35 -7.03
N LEU A 114 14.24 -7.65 -8.26
CA LEU A 114 14.38 -6.66 -9.33
C LEU A 114 13.02 -6.07 -9.74
N ASN A 115 12.95 -4.75 -9.81
CA ASN A 115 11.84 -4.03 -10.45
C ASN A 115 12.05 -4.00 -11.97
N LEU A 116 11.42 -4.95 -12.66
CA LEU A 116 11.50 -5.11 -14.11
C LEU A 116 10.83 -3.96 -14.86
N ARG A 117 9.76 -3.38 -14.31
CA ARG A 117 9.07 -2.24 -14.93
C ARG A 117 10.01 -1.04 -15.07
N LEU A 118 10.72 -0.69 -14.00
CA LEU A 118 11.69 0.41 -14.02
C LEU A 118 12.88 0.11 -14.93
N SER A 119 13.33 -1.15 -14.95
CA SER A 119 14.45 -1.59 -15.80
C SER A 119 14.11 -1.54 -17.28
N MET A 120 12.93 -2.04 -17.67
CA MET A 120 12.45 -1.96 -19.07
C MET A 120 12.19 -0.51 -19.48
N GLY A 121 11.58 0.30 -18.61
CA GLY A 121 11.38 1.73 -18.87
C GLY A 121 12.70 2.47 -19.12
N ASP A 122 13.76 2.12 -18.39
CA ASP A 122 15.10 2.67 -18.63
C ASP A 122 15.70 2.19 -19.95
N GLY A 123 15.55 0.91 -20.26
CA GLY A 123 15.95 0.34 -21.54
C GLY A 123 15.29 1.03 -22.74
N LEU A 124 13.99 1.34 -22.66
CA LEU A 124 13.26 2.06 -23.70
C LEU A 124 13.69 3.53 -23.83
N ARG A 125 14.04 4.20 -22.72
CA ARG A 125 14.64 5.55 -22.78
C ARG A 125 16.01 5.53 -23.43
N ASN A 126 16.85 4.55 -23.08
CA ASN A 126 18.15 4.34 -23.74
C ASN A 126 17.99 4.10 -25.25
N LEU A 127 17.04 3.26 -25.67
CA LEU A 127 16.71 3.05 -27.08
C LEU A 127 16.35 4.37 -27.77
N SER A 128 15.47 5.16 -27.16
CA SER A 128 15.07 6.47 -27.66
C SER A 128 16.26 7.42 -27.83
N ASP A 129 17.14 7.52 -26.84
CA ASP A 129 18.33 8.37 -26.95
C ASP A 129 19.30 7.91 -28.06
N ARG A 130 19.50 6.59 -28.23
CA ARG A 130 20.32 6.04 -29.34
C ARG A 130 19.79 6.50 -30.69
N TRP A 131 18.48 6.41 -30.93
CA TRP A 131 17.86 6.83 -32.18
C TRP A 131 17.86 8.35 -32.39
N LYS A 132 17.72 9.13 -31.32
CA LYS A 132 17.84 10.60 -31.38
C LYS A 132 19.20 11.04 -31.94
N HIS A 133 20.28 10.35 -31.58
CA HIS A 133 21.62 10.64 -32.09
C HIS A 133 21.79 10.28 -33.57
N ILE A 134 21.23 9.14 -34.01
CA ILE A 134 21.22 8.74 -35.42
C ILE A 134 20.46 9.77 -36.28
N HIS A 135 19.44 10.40 -35.72
CA HIS A 135 18.61 11.42 -36.38
C HIS A 135 19.20 12.83 -36.50
N HIS A 136 20.25 13.16 -35.73
CA HIS A 136 20.89 14.47 -35.75
C HIS A 136 22.31 14.36 -36.38
N PRO A 137 22.44 14.45 -37.72
CA PRO A 137 23.71 14.21 -38.39
C PRO A 137 24.62 15.44 -38.26
N LYS A 138 25.49 15.47 -37.25
CA LYS A 138 26.68 16.32 -37.27
C LYS A 138 28.00 15.57 -37.33
N TYR A 139 28.00 14.24 -37.23
CA TYR A 139 29.22 13.44 -37.25
C TYR A 139 28.96 12.06 -37.86
N PHE A 140 29.22 11.90 -39.15
CA PHE A 140 29.43 10.57 -39.74
C PHE A 140 30.62 10.63 -40.70
N THR A 141 31.73 10.01 -40.28
CA THR A 141 32.82 9.57 -41.17
C THR A 141 32.80 8.05 -41.18
N PRO A 142 32.70 7.39 -42.34
CA PRO A 142 32.56 5.94 -42.41
C PRO A 142 33.91 5.24 -42.21
N ALA A 143 33.93 4.20 -41.36
CA ALA A 143 35.06 3.28 -41.18
C ALA A 143 34.78 1.94 -41.88
N THR A 144 35.86 1.36 -42.39
CA THR A 144 36.01 0.24 -43.33
C THR A 144 35.61 -1.15 -42.81
N SER A 145 35.18 -2.03 -43.71
CA SER A 145 34.75 -3.42 -43.47
C SER A 145 35.91 -4.42 -43.25
N PRO A 146 35.60 -5.62 -42.72
CA PRO A 146 36.28 -6.84 -43.16
C PRO A 146 35.37 -8.05 -43.48
N ARG A 147 35.63 -8.60 -44.68
CA ARG A 147 35.69 -9.99 -45.20
C ARG A 147 34.75 -11.09 -44.68
N SER A 148 34.02 -11.66 -45.65
CA SER A 148 33.26 -12.92 -45.62
C SER A 148 34.15 -14.17 -45.79
N SER A 149 33.71 -15.29 -45.22
CA SER A 149 34.16 -16.65 -45.54
C SER A 149 32.94 -17.52 -45.89
N ILE A 150 33.07 -18.23 -47.00
CA ILE A 150 32.09 -19.03 -47.73
C ILE A 150 31.96 -20.44 -47.11
N ILE A 151 30.74 -20.98 -47.00
CA ILE A 151 30.49 -22.42 -46.88
C ILE A 151 29.34 -22.81 -47.83
N ASN A 152 29.55 -23.94 -48.52
CA ASN A 152 28.80 -24.50 -49.64
C ASN A 152 27.41 -25.05 -49.26
N GLN A 153 26.50 -24.96 -50.23
CA GLN A 153 25.22 -25.68 -50.29
C GLN A 153 25.43 -27.08 -50.87
N GLU A 154 24.84 -28.10 -50.27
CA GLU A 154 24.32 -29.28 -50.96
C GLU A 154 23.28 -30.00 -50.08
N GLU A 155 22.28 -30.58 -50.75
CA GLU A 155 21.21 -31.50 -50.28
C GLU A 155 19.90 -30.91 -49.69
N THR A 156 18.92 -30.71 -50.57
CA THR A 156 17.49 -30.81 -50.24
C THR A 156 16.76 -31.59 -51.34
N HIS A 157 16.56 -32.90 -51.14
CA HIS A 157 15.57 -33.69 -51.88
C HIS A 157 15.06 -34.85 -51.01
N GLU A 158 14.32 -34.53 -49.94
CA GLU A 158 13.51 -35.53 -49.22
C GLU A 158 12.48 -34.85 -48.31
N SER A 159 11.44 -34.21 -48.88
CA SER A 159 10.32 -33.67 -48.06
C SER A 159 8.96 -33.62 -48.76
N ILE A 160 8.81 -34.25 -49.93
CA ILE A 160 7.52 -34.20 -50.66
C ILE A 160 6.60 -35.39 -50.32
N SER A 161 7.06 -36.42 -49.61
CA SER A 161 6.17 -37.54 -49.21
C SER A 161 5.37 -37.29 -47.93
N LEU A 162 5.74 -36.32 -47.09
CA LEU A 162 5.07 -36.08 -45.79
C LEU A 162 3.82 -35.18 -45.91
N ILE A 163 3.74 -34.35 -46.96
CA ILE A 163 2.64 -33.40 -47.15
C ILE A 163 1.35 -34.11 -47.61
N LYS A 164 1.46 -35.30 -48.23
CA LYS A 164 0.30 -36.02 -48.74
C LYS A 164 -0.50 -36.77 -47.66
N GLU A 165 0.12 -37.13 -46.54
CA GLU A 165 -0.57 -37.77 -45.40
C GLU A 165 -1.29 -36.77 -44.48
N ILE A 166 -0.92 -35.48 -44.50
CA ILE A 166 -1.54 -34.45 -43.64
C ILE A 166 -2.91 -34.02 -44.19
N THR A 167 -3.10 -34.06 -45.51
CA THR A 167 -4.34 -33.57 -46.15
C THR A 167 -5.54 -34.51 -45.95
N ASP A 168 -5.31 -35.82 -45.82
CA ASP A 168 -6.38 -36.82 -45.66
C ASP A 168 -7.02 -36.81 -44.25
N TYR A 169 -6.41 -36.14 -43.28
CA TYR A 169 -6.89 -36.11 -41.89
C TYR A 169 -7.88 -34.95 -41.58
N CYS A 170 -8.10 -34.02 -42.52
CA CYS A 170 -8.88 -32.80 -42.26
C CYS A 170 -10.26 -32.71 -42.96
N GLY A 171 -10.71 -33.74 -43.68
CA GLY A 171 -12.10 -33.83 -44.14
C GLY A 171 -12.60 -32.63 -44.98
N LEU A 172 -11.79 -32.14 -45.92
CA LEU A 172 -12.20 -31.13 -46.89
C LEU A 172 -12.90 -31.81 -48.08
N GLN A 173 -14.03 -31.24 -48.54
CA GLN A 173 -14.73 -31.71 -49.74
C GLN A 173 -14.03 -31.20 -51.02
N ASP A 174 -14.02 -32.05 -52.06
CA ASP A 174 -13.25 -31.99 -53.32
C ASP A 174 -13.42 -30.76 -54.24
N ASN A 175 -14.02 -29.65 -53.81
CA ASN A 175 -14.28 -28.50 -54.71
C ASN A 175 -13.40 -27.25 -54.50
N GLU A 176 -12.30 -27.33 -53.75
CA GLU A 176 -11.34 -26.21 -53.56
C GLU A 176 -9.90 -26.54 -54.01
N ILE A 177 -9.72 -27.45 -54.97
CA ILE A 177 -8.38 -27.81 -55.50
C ILE A 177 -7.97 -26.97 -56.73
N ASP A 178 -8.91 -26.31 -57.42
CA ASP A 178 -8.60 -25.56 -58.66
C ASP A 178 -8.11 -24.10 -58.44
N SER A 179 -8.04 -23.61 -57.20
CA SER A 179 -7.58 -22.24 -56.90
C SER A 179 -6.14 -22.16 -56.36
N LEU A 180 -5.48 -23.29 -56.08
CA LEU A 180 -4.15 -23.33 -55.47
C LEU A 180 -2.99 -23.60 -56.46
N GLU A 181 -3.28 -23.96 -57.72
CA GLU A 181 -2.23 -24.16 -58.74
C GLU A 181 -1.81 -22.87 -59.47
N LYS A 182 -2.55 -21.76 -59.34
CA LYS A 182 -2.24 -20.50 -60.08
C LYS A 182 -1.35 -19.49 -59.37
N ASP A 183 -1.04 -19.66 -58.07
CA ASP A 183 -0.25 -18.69 -57.30
C ASP A 183 1.23 -19.08 -57.11
N LYS A 184 1.69 -20.21 -57.69
CA LYS A 184 3.09 -20.66 -57.55
C LYS A 184 4.06 -20.20 -58.64
N GLU A 185 3.62 -19.50 -59.69
CA GLU A 185 4.53 -18.97 -60.72
C GLU A 185 5.00 -17.51 -60.49
N ASN A 186 4.58 -16.83 -59.41
CA ASN A 186 4.91 -15.41 -59.20
C ASN A 186 5.56 -15.07 -57.84
N SER A 187 6.50 -15.88 -57.35
CA SER A 187 7.31 -15.47 -56.19
C SER A 187 8.75 -15.99 -56.19
N LEU A 188 9.53 -15.52 -57.15
CA LEU A 188 10.99 -15.41 -57.01
C LEU A 188 11.45 -14.09 -57.64
N PRO A 189 11.58 -13.00 -56.87
CA PRO A 189 12.46 -11.92 -57.27
C PRO A 189 13.88 -12.29 -56.84
N ASN A 190 14.65 -12.81 -57.80
CA ASN A 190 16.10 -12.60 -57.79
C ASN A 190 16.34 -11.10 -57.71
N SER A 191 16.79 -10.59 -56.56
CA SER A 191 17.44 -9.29 -56.51
C SER A 191 18.51 -9.27 -55.42
N GLU A 192 19.75 -9.47 -55.85
CA GLU A 192 20.90 -8.85 -55.19
C GLU A 192 20.70 -7.32 -55.27
N LEU A 193 20.05 -6.75 -54.25
CA LEU A 193 19.92 -5.30 -54.10
C LEU A 193 21.31 -4.71 -53.77
N ASN A 194 21.75 -3.78 -54.60
CA ASN A 194 23.02 -3.07 -54.49
C ASN A 194 23.16 -2.38 -53.12
N LEU A 195 24.38 -2.40 -52.54
CA LEU A 195 24.71 -1.75 -51.25
C LEU A 195 24.36 -0.25 -51.21
N SER A 196 24.30 0.43 -52.36
CA SER A 196 23.87 1.83 -52.46
C SER A 196 22.37 2.02 -52.23
N GLU A 197 21.51 1.08 -52.65
CA GLU A 197 20.05 1.14 -52.46
C GLU A 197 19.63 0.80 -51.02
N LYS A 198 20.37 -0.09 -50.35
CA LYS A 198 20.17 -0.32 -48.90
C LYS A 198 20.43 0.95 -48.08
N SER A 199 21.41 1.77 -48.46
CA SER A 199 21.73 3.02 -47.74
C SER A 199 20.66 4.10 -47.90
N SER A 200 20.04 4.21 -49.08
CA SER A 200 18.99 5.19 -49.36
C SER A 200 17.62 4.80 -48.77
N ILE A 201 17.31 3.49 -48.71
CA ILE A 201 16.13 2.97 -47.99
C ILE A 201 16.31 3.14 -46.47
N HIS A 202 17.50 2.85 -45.93
CA HIS A 202 17.77 3.07 -44.51
C HIS A 202 17.57 4.53 -44.10
N HIS A 203 17.96 5.49 -44.96
CA HIS A 203 17.80 6.92 -44.72
C HIS A 203 16.34 7.40 -44.76
N SER A 204 15.46 6.78 -45.55
CA SER A 204 14.05 7.18 -45.64
C SER A 204 13.17 6.60 -44.53
N LEU A 205 13.55 5.44 -43.98
CA LEU A 205 12.83 4.77 -42.88
C LEU A 205 13.17 5.34 -41.50
N THR A 206 14.36 5.89 -41.33
CA THR A 206 14.84 6.41 -40.04
C THR A 206 13.79 7.33 -39.39
N PRO A 207 13.24 8.36 -40.07
CA PRO A 207 12.30 9.31 -39.45
C PRO A 207 11.00 8.67 -38.94
N LYS A 208 10.51 7.64 -39.62
CA LYS A 208 9.32 6.89 -39.22
C LYS A 208 9.62 6.04 -37.98
N ILE A 209 10.73 5.30 -37.99
CA ILE A 209 11.17 4.49 -36.84
C ILE A 209 11.36 5.37 -35.60
N TRP A 210 12.01 6.52 -35.74
CA TRP A 210 12.18 7.46 -34.64
C TRP A 210 10.86 7.97 -34.08
N THR A 211 9.88 8.25 -34.94
CA THR A 211 8.56 8.70 -34.50
C THR A 211 7.87 7.64 -33.65
N ILE A 212 8.05 6.35 -33.95
CA ILE A 212 7.53 5.23 -33.17
C ILE A 212 8.33 5.06 -31.88
N ILE A 213 9.66 4.96 -31.95
CA ILE A 213 10.53 4.73 -30.80
C ILE A 213 10.41 5.83 -29.75
N LYS A 214 10.29 7.10 -30.18
CA LYS A 214 10.07 8.23 -29.28
C LYS A 214 8.81 8.07 -28.44
N GLN A 215 7.78 7.38 -28.94
CA GLN A 215 6.55 7.13 -28.19
C GLN A 215 6.76 6.09 -27.08
N LEU A 216 7.72 5.17 -27.22
CA LEU A 216 7.88 4.04 -26.30
C LEU A 216 8.42 4.42 -24.92
N SER A 217 9.08 5.57 -24.78
CA SER A 217 9.74 5.96 -23.52
C SER A 217 8.78 6.19 -22.35
N ASP A 218 7.50 6.45 -22.64
CA ASP A 218 6.48 6.84 -21.66
C ASP A 218 5.17 6.03 -21.76
N ILE A 219 5.16 4.88 -22.46
CA ILE A 219 3.97 4.02 -22.55
C ILE A 219 3.87 3.04 -21.38
N PRO A 220 2.65 2.64 -20.98
CA PRO A 220 2.44 1.69 -19.91
C PRO A 220 3.05 0.31 -20.23
N ILE A 221 3.77 -0.24 -19.25
CA ILE A 221 4.34 -1.59 -19.29
C ILE A 221 3.65 -2.45 -18.22
N SER A 222 2.93 -3.46 -18.67
CA SER A 222 2.21 -4.41 -17.81
C SER A 222 2.84 -5.80 -17.90
N PHE A 223 2.85 -6.51 -16.78
CA PHE A 223 3.33 -7.88 -16.67
C PHE A 223 2.17 -8.79 -16.27
N TYR A 224 2.16 -10.00 -16.80
CA TYR A 224 1.15 -11.02 -16.55
C TYR A 224 1.80 -12.40 -16.50
N ASN A 225 1.13 -13.35 -15.85
CA ASN A 225 1.59 -14.72 -15.84
C ASN A 225 1.48 -15.32 -17.26
N ASP A 226 2.57 -15.90 -17.75
CA ASP A 226 2.67 -16.59 -19.04
C ASP A 226 1.61 -17.68 -19.28
N ALA A 227 1.34 -18.55 -18.31
CA ALA A 227 0.33 -19.61 -18.45
C ALA A 227 -1.09 -19.04 -18.58
N THR A 228 -1.40 -17.99 -17.82
CA THR A 228 -2.68 -17.26 -17.94
C THR A 228 -2.78 -16.51 -19.26
N CYS A 229 -1.69 -15.89 -19.72
CA CYS A 229 -1.61 -15.28 -21.05
C CYS A 229 -1.89 -16.32 -22.15
N PHE A 230 -1.20 -17.47 -22.10
CA PHE A 230 -1.43 -18.56 -23.03
C PHE A 230 -2.92 -18.97 -23.05
N ALA A 231 -3.51 -19.19 -21.88
CA ALA A 231 -4.91 -19.58 -21.74
C ALA A 231 -5.88 -18.59 -22.38
N ILE A 232 -5.71 -17.29 -22.10
CA ILE A 232 -6.56 -16.23 -22.67
C ILE A 232 -6.38 -16.14 -24.18
N GLY A 233 -5.14 -16.20 -24.68
CA GLY A 233 -4.86 -16.17 -26.11
C GLY A 233 -5.53 -17.31 -26.86
N GLU A 234 -5.45 -18.53 -26.31
CA GLU A 234 -6.08 -19.73 -26.88
C GLU A 234 -7.60 -19.71 -26.79
N ALA A 235 -8.16 -19.30 -25.64
CA ALA A 235 -9.60 -19.23 -25.42
C ALA A 235 -10.28 -18.22 -26.37
N ASN A 236 -9.58 -17.15 -26.74
CA ASN A 236 -10.07 -16.14 -27.68
C ASN A 236 -9.80 -16.48 -29.16
N SER A 237 -9.15 -17.61 -29.45
CA SER A 237 -8.95 -18.06 -30.83
C SER A 237 -10.28 -18.44 -31.50
N LYS A 238 -10.35 -18.31 -32.83
CA LYS A 238 -11.57 -18.59 -33.61
C LYS A 238 -12.15 -19.98 -33.38
N HIS A 239 -11.30 -20.98 -33.12
CA HIS A 239 -11.70 -22.38 -32.94
C HIS A 239 -12.21 -22.66 -31.52
N ASN A 240 -11.64 -22.03 -30.50
CA ASN A 240 -11.91 -22.38 -29.10
C ASN A 240 -12.99 -21.50 -28.45
N LYS A 241 -13.31 -20.33 -29.06
CA LYS A 241 -14.29 -19.36 -28.52
C LYS A 241 -15.71 -19.91 -28.34
N VAL A 242 -16.01 -21.07 -28.91
CA VAL A 242 -17.30 -21.76 -28.76
C VAL A 242 -17.44 -22.48 -27.41
N TYR A 243 -16.34 -22.78 -26.73
CA TYR A 243 -16.32 -23.46 -25.44
C TYR A 243 -16.33 -22.45 -24.30
N LYS A 244 -17.11 -22.73 -23.25
CA LYS A 244 -17.25 -21.82 -22.11
C LYS A 244 -16.28 -22.16 -20.99
N ARG A 245 -16.25 -23.44 -20.58
CA ARG A 245 -15.45 -23.91 -19.43
C ARG A 245 -14.17 -24.57 -19.94
N ILE A 246 -13.08 -23.80 -19.99
CA ILE A 246 -11.81 -24.24 -20.56
C ILE A 246 -10.79 -24.45 -19.44
N LEU A 247 -10.11 -25.60 -19.47
CA LEU A 247 -8.91 -25.86 -18.68
C LEU A 247 -7.69 -25.79 -19.60
N ALA A 248 -6.94 -24.71 -19.52
CA ALA A 248 -5.69 -24.54 -20.26
C ALA A 248 -4.50 -24.99 -19.39
N LEU A 249 -3.57 -25.73 -19.99
CA LEU A 249 -2.36 -26.27 -19.36
C LEU A 249 -1.14 -25.87 -20.19
N THR A 250 -0.04 -25.55 -19.50
CA THR A 250 1.27 -25.33 -20.13
C THR A 250 2.26 -26.32 -19.53
N LEU A 251 2.87 -27.13 -20.40
CA LEU A 251 3.83 -28.17 -20.05
C LEU A 251 5.18 -27.80 -20.65
N GLY A 252 6.18 -27.56 -19.80
CA GLY A 252 7.54 -27.25 -20.23
C GLY A 252 8.50 -27.39 -19.08
N THR A 253 9.39 -26.40 -18.90
CA THR A 253 10.29 -26.35 -17.73
C THR A 253 9.52 -26.33 -16.41
N GLY A 254 8.29 -25.79 -16.40
CA GLY A 254 7.32 -25.90 -15.32
C GLY A 254 5.95 -26.38 -15.80
N PHE A 255 5.01 -26.48 -14.87
CA PHE A 255 3.61 -26.81 -15.05
C PHE A 255 2.76 -25.57 -14.74
N GLY A 256 2.08 -25.03 -15.74
CA GLY A 256 1.09 -23.97 -15.56
C GLY A 256 -0.31 -24.43 -15.91
N SER A 257 -1.32 -23.79 -15.33
CA SER A 257 -2.72 -24.09 -15.62
C SER A 257 -3.59 -22.85 -15.46
N THR A 258 -4.72 -22.74 -16.15
CA THR A 258 -5.69 -21.68 -15.90
C THR A 258 -7.09 -22.19 -16.20
N PHE A 259 -8.04 -21.89 -15.32
CA PHE A 259 -9.47 -22.16 -15.50
C PHE A 259 -10.15 -20.92 -16.06
N ILE A 260 -10.88 -21.08 -17.16
CA ILE A 260 -11.66 -20.02 -17.80
C ILE A 260 -13.13 -20.45 -17.84
N ASP A 261 -14.05 -19.55 -17.47
CA ASP A 261 -15.48 -19.75 -17.62
C ASP A 261 -16.10 -18.54 -18.33
N ASP A 262 -16.70 -18.76 -19.49
CA ASP A 262 -17.33 -17.75 -20.34
C ASP A 262 -16.39 -16.57 -20.69
N GLY A 263 -15.09 -16.87 -20.87
CA GLY A 263 -14.05 -15.90 -21.20
C GLY A 263 -13.37 -15.25 -19.99
N GLU A 264 -13.86 -15.48 -18.77
CA GLU A 264 -13.32 -14.91 -17.53
C GLU A 264 -12.38 -15.89 -16.81
N ILE A 265 -11.26 -15.39 -16.24
CA ILE A 265 -10.35 -16.20 -15.43
C ILE A 265 -10.99 -16.49 -14.08
N ILE A 266 -11.05 -17.77 -13.70
CA ILE A 266 -11.62 -18.18 -12.42
C ILE A 266 -10.51 -18.46 -11.40
N LEU A 267 -10.27 -17.48 -10.52
CA LEU A 267 -9.24 -17.57 -9.48
C LEU A 267 -9.74 -18.23 -8.19
N ASN A 268 -10.96 -17.90 -7.74
CA ASN A 268 -11.47 -18.37 -6.45
C ASN A 268 -12.95 -18.71 -6.55
N ARG A 269 -13.25 -19.97 -6.88
CA ARG A 269 -14.60 -20.52 -6.91
C ARG A 269 -14.59 -21.93 -6.33
N HIS A 270 -15.71 -22.38 -5.77
CA HIS A 270 -15.81 -23.64 -5.05
C HIS A 270 -15.42 -24.88 -5.89
N ASP A 271 -15.51 -24.78 -7.21
CA ASP A 271 -15.24 -25.82 -8.21
C ASP A 271 -13.83 -25.77 -8.82
N VAL A 272 -13.00 -24.78 -8.48
CA VAL A 272 -11.58 -24.69 -8.86
C VAL A 272 -10.67 -24.77 -7.63
N PRO A 273 -9.37 -25.11 -7.78
CA PRO A 273 -8.40 -24.96 -6.71
C PRO A 273 -8.25 -23.50 -6.25
N PRO A 274 -7.83 -23.25 -4.99
CA PRO A 274 -7.49 -21.90 -4.53
C PRO A 274 -6.47 -21.22 -5.45
N GLY A 275 -6.76 -19.99 -5.87
CA GLY A 275 -5.94 -19.26 -6.84
C GLY A 275 -6.11 -19.69 -8.30
N GLY A 276 -7.00 -20.64 -8.62
CA GLY A 276 -7.35 -21.01 -9.99
C GLY A 276 -6.22 -21.70 -10.76
N MET A 277 -5.30 -22.33 -10.02
CA MET A 277 -4.03 -22.84 -10.52
C MET A 277 -3.75 -24.23 -9.92
N LEU A 278 -3.06 -25.09 -10.67
CA LEU A 278 -2.75 -26.47 -10.32
C LEU A 278 -1.27 -26.69 -10.00
N TRP A 279 -0.38 -25.76 -10.33
CA TRP A 279 1.08 -25.95 -10.21
C TRP A 279 1.55 -26.30 -8.79
N ASN A 280 0.96 -25.65 -7.78
CA ASN A 280 1.27 -25.85 -6.37
C ASN A 280 0.36 -26.90 -5.70
N TYR A 281 -0.48 -27.59 -6.46
CA TYR A 281 -1.42 -28.55 -5.90
C TYR A 281 -0.63 -29.76 -5.35
N PRO A 282 -0.89 -30.19 -4.09
CA PRO A 282 -0.20 -31.35 -3.52
C PRO A 282 -0.44 -32.61 -4.36
N TYR A 283 0.63 -33.35 -4.68
CA TYR A 283 0.56 -34.56 -5.48
C TYR A 283 1.58 -35.60 -5.00
N LYS A 284 1.09 -36.76 -4.53
CA LYS A 284 1.85 -37.81 -3.82
C LYS A 284 2.50 -37.29 -2.51
N GLU A 285 3.02 -38.19 -1.66
CA GLU A 285 3.63 -37.79 -0.37
C GLU A 285 4.82 -36.84 -0.60
N ASN A 286 4.72 -35.61 -0.07
CA ASN A 286 5.75 -34.57 -0.09
C ASN A 286 6.19 -34.01 -1.47
N SER A 287 5.30 -33.96 -2.46
CA SER A 287 5.56 -33.29 -3.75
C SER A 287 4.38 -32.41 -4.19
N ILE A 288 4.63 -31.50 -5.12
CA ILE A 288 3.59 -30.70 -5.81
C ILE A 288 3.46 -31.11 -7.27
N ALA A 289 2.38 -30.67 -7.92
CA ALA A 289 2.10 -30.96 -9.31
C ALA A 289 3.23 -30.47 -10.25
N ASP A 290 3.80 -29.28 -10.03
CA ASP A 290 4.92 -28.75 -10.83
C ASP A 290 6.16 -29.65 -10.84
N ASP A 291 6.47 -30.30 -9.71
CA ASP A 291 7.60 -31.24 -9.61
C ASP A 291 7.39 -32.53 -10.41
N CYS A 292 6.13 -32.84 -10.75
CA CYS A 292 5.72 -34.07 -11.42
C CYS A 292 5.34 -33.86 -12.88
N PHE A 293 4.73 -32.73 -13.23
CA PHE A 293 4.17 -32.44 -14.55
C PHE A 293 4.96 -31.37 -15.31
N SER A 294 6.28 -31.45 -15.20
CA SER A 294 7.26 -30.61 -15.90
C SER A 294 8.34 -31.47 -16.55
N THR A 295 9.24 -30.86 -17.33
CA THR A 295 10.45 -31.51 -17.86
C THR A 295 11.24 -32.19 -16.73
N ARG A 296 11.31 -31.57 -15.54
CA ARG A 296 11.96 -32.17 -14.35
C ARG A 296 11.28 -33.47 -13.93
N GLY A 297 9.95 -33.48 -13.89
CA GLY A 297 9.16 -34.65 -13.55
C GLY A 297 9.34 -35.79 -14.55
N LEU A 298 9.33 -35.47 -15.84
CA LEU A 298 9.57 -36.43 -16.92
C LEU A 298 10.97 -37.06 -16.84
N VAL A 299 12.01 -36.25 -16.64
CA VAL A 299 13.40 -36.73 -16.49
C VAL A 299 13.55 -37.59 -15.23
N LYS A 300 12.88 -37.25 -14.11
CA LYS A 300 12.85 -38.09 -12.91
C LYS A 300 12.24 -39.47 -13.19
N ILE A 301 11.17 -39.53 -13.98
CA ILE A 301 10.54 -40.80 -14.38
C ILE A 301 11.52 -41.64 -15.22
N TYR A 302 12.16 -41.03 -16.24
CA TYR A 302 13.13 -41.73 -17.09
C TYR A 302 14.33 -42.27 -16.29
N ASN A 303 14.93 -41.45 -15.43
CA ASN A 303 16.04 -41.87 -14.58
C ASN A 303 15.68 -43.03 -13.64
N ARG A 304 14.44 -43.05 -13.15
CA ARG A 304 13.94 -44.15 -12.33
C ARG A 304 13.76 -45.44 -13.13
N ILE A 305 13.25 -45.35 -14.36
CA ILE A 305 13.15 -46.51 -15.27
C ILE A 305 14.54 -47.10 -15.51
N LEU A 306 15.53 -46.26 -15.81
CA LEU A 306 16.91 -46.71 -15.96
C LEU A 306 17.42 -47.40 -14.69
N GLN A 307 17.25 -46.79 -13.52
CA GLN A 307 17.67 -47.41 -12.24
C GLN A 307 17.00 -48.76 -11.96
N GLU A 308 15.72 -48.92 -12.31
CA GLU A 308 14.99 -50.18 -12.14
C GLU A 308 15.45 -51.28 -13.12
N GLU A 309 15.91 -50.92 -14.32
CA GLU A 309 16.51 -51.86 -15.29
C GLU A 309 17.96 -52.23 -14.95
N PHE A 310 18.74 -51.29 -14.39
CA PHE A 310 20.14 -51.50 -13.98
C PHE A 310 20.33 -52.41 -12.75
N ILE A 311 19.25 -52.78 -12.03
CA ILE A 311 19.33 -53.80 -10.97
C ILE A 311 19.53 -55.22 -11.56
N ASN A 312 19.28 -55.43 -12.86
CA ASN A 312 19.38 -56.74 -13.51
C ASN A 312 20.64 -57.00 -14.36
N GLU A 313 21.49 -56.00 -14.62
CA GLU A 313 22.77 -56.22 -15.32
C GLU A 313 23.93 -55.46 -14.64
N GLN A 314 24.94 -56.22 -14.18
CA GLN A 314 26.19 -55.67 -13.64
C GLN A 314 27.00 -54.98 -14.74
N SER A 315 26.77 -53.69 -14.95
CA SER A 315 27.82 -52.81 -15.46
C SER A 315 27.64 -51.40 -14.91
N SER A 316 28.73 -50.88 -14.36
CA SER A 316 28.87 -49.52 -13.87
C SER A 316 28.79 -48.53 -15.03
N LEU A 317 27.82 -47.60 -15.02
CA LEU A 317 27.93 -46.38 -15.81
C LEU A 317 28.08 -45.12 -14.97
N SER A 318 29.17 -44.45 -15.30
CA SER A 318 29.59 -43.11 -14.99
C SER A 318 28.72 -42.03 -15.66
N SER A 319 28.70 -40.87 -15.02
CA SER A 319 28.34 -39.52 -15.51
C SER A 319 26.85 -39.16 -15.64
N ASN A 320 26.40 -38.32 -14.68
CA ASN A 320 25.22 -37.46 -14.78
C ASN A 320 25.36 -36.51 -15.97
N LYS A 321 25.02 -36.95 -17.18
CA LYS A 321 24.75 -36.03 -18.29
C LYS A 321 23.38 -35.41 -18.01
N LEU A 322 23.31 -34.08 -17.91
CA LEU A 322 22.05 -33.35 -17.86
C LEU A 322 21.28 -33.64 -19.16
N ILE A 323 20.25 -34.48 -19.09
CA ILE A 323 19.34 -34.75 -20.21
C ILE A 323 18.21 -33.72 -20.12
N ASP A 324 18.07 -32.90 -21.17
CA ASP A 324 16.94 -31.98 -21.35
C ASP A 324 15.72 -32.74 -21.91
N GLY A 325 14.51 -32.21 -21.70
CA GLY A 325 13.26 -32.80 -22.19
C GLY A 325 13.20 -32.92 -23.71
N GLU A 326 13.82 -32.00 -24.43
CA GLU A 326 13.92 -32.05 -25.90
C GLU A 326 14.76 -33.24 -26.37
N ILE A 327 15.90 -33.48 -25.71
CA ILE A 327 16.76 -34.65 -25.97
C ILE A 327 16.00 -35.94 -25.69
N LEU A 328 15.23 -35.99 -24.60
CA LEU A 328 14.44 -37.17 -24.24
C LEU A 328 13.30 -37.42 -25.25
N ALA A 329 12.69 -36.37 -25.79
CA ALA A 329 11.70 -36.47 -26.87
C ALA A 329 12.33 -36.99 -28.17
N GLU A 330 13.51 -36.50 -28.56
CA GLU A 330 14.27 -37.03 -29.69
C GLU A 330 14.62 -38.51 -29.50
N GLN A 331 15.03 -38.92 -28.30
CA GLN A 331 15.32 -40.33 -28.00
C GLN A 331 14.07 -41.21 -28.16
N ALA A 332 12.92 -40.77 -27.66
CA ALA A 332 11.66 -41.50 -27.83
C ALA A 332 11.25 -41.60 -29.31
N LEU A 333 11.42 -40.52 -30.08
CA LEU A 333 11.19 -40.50 -31.53
C LEU A 333 12.13 -41.45 -32.29
N ASN A 334 13.37 -41.58 -31.83
CA ASN A 334 14.36 -42.51 -32.37
C ASN A 334 14.18 -43.95 -31.87
N GLY A 335 13.11 -44.25 -31.13
CA GLY A 335 12.75 -45.61 -30.73
C GLY A 335 13.32 -46.09 -29.39
N ASP A 336 13.85 -45.21 -28.54
CA ASP A 336 14.27 -45.58 -27.17
C ASP A 336 13.04 -46.03 -26.35
N GLU A 337 12.97 -47.32 -26.02
CA GLU A 337 11.86 -47.92 -25.29
C GLU A 337 11.67 -47.31 -23.89
N ASN A 338 12.76 -46.93 -23.21
CA ASN A 338 12.72 -46.32 -21.89
C ASN A 338 12.19 -44.89 -21.94
N ALA A 339 12.57 -44.13 -22.98
CA ALA A 339 12.06 -42.78 -23.19
C ALA A 339 10.56 -42.82 -23.52
N ILE A 340 10.13 -43.71 -24.42
CA ILE A 340 8.70 -43.92 -24.75
C ILE A 340 7.91 -44.32 -23.48
N LYS A 341 8.45 -45.24 -22.68
CA LYS A 341 7.84 -45.67 -21.41
C LYS A 341 7.75 -44.52 -20.41
N ALA A 342 8.74 -43.64 -20.33
CA ALA A 342 8.71 -42.45 -19.48
C ALA A 342 7.57 -41.50 -19.87
N PHE A 343 7.41 -41.20 -21.18
CA PHE A 343 6.31 -40.37 -21.68
C PHE A 343 4.94 -41.00 -21.41
N ARG A 344 4.77 -42.32 -21.59
CA ARG A 344 3.51 -43.02 -21.27
C ARG A 344 3.17 -42.95 -19.77
N ILE A 345 4.16 -43.16 -18.90
CA ILE A 345 3.94 -43.04 -17.45
C ILE A 345 3.58 -41.61 -17.08
N PHE A 346 4.28 -40.62 -17.65
CA PHE A 346 3.99 -39.20 -17.45
C PHE A 346 2.55 -38.85 -17.88
N ALA A 347 2.15 -39.26 -19.08
CA ALA A 347 0.80 -39.06 -19.64
C ALA A 347 -0.29 -39.62 -18.73
N ARG A 348 -0.10 -40.86 -18.25
CA ARG A 348 -1.05 -41.53 -17.36
C ARG A 348 -1.20 -40.80 -16.03
N LEU A 349 -0.08 -40.45 -15.40
CA LEU A 349 -0.08 -39.73 -14.12
C LEU A 349 -0.73 -38.35 -14.24
N LEU A 350 -0.51 -37.65 -15.36
CA LEU A 350 -1.13 -36.37 -15.64
C LEU A 350 -2.64 -36.52 -15.85
N GLY A 351 -3.07 -37.50 -16.63
CA GLY A 351 -4.50 -37.79 -16.82
C GLY A 351 -5.21 -38.09 -15.49
N GLU A 352 -4.66 -38.99 -14.68
CA GLU A 352 -5.19 -39.33 -13.35
C GLU A 352 -5.29 -38.13 -12.42
N PHE A 353 -4.31 -37.24 -12.46
CA PHE A 353 -4.30 -36.00 -11.68
C PHE A 353 -5.39 -35.02 -12.12
N LEU A 354 -5.63 -34.90 -13.42
CA LEU A 354 -6.58 -33.91 -13.96
C LEU A 354 -8.05 -34.31 -13.77
N ILE A 355 -8.39 -35.60 -13.77
CA ILE A 355 -9.77 -36.12 -13.64
C ILE A 355 -10.60 -35.39 -12.55
N PRO A 356 -10.18 -35.33 -11.27
CA PRO A 356 -10.99 -34.70 -10.22
C PRO A 356 -11.22 -33.20 -10.46
N HIS A 357 -10.27 -32.51 -11.12
CA HIS A 357 -10.42 -31.09 -11.43
C HIS A 357 -11.35 -30.86 -12.61
N ILE A 358 -11.22 -31.71 -13.63
CA ILE A 358 -12.05 -31.72 -14.82
C ILE A 358 -13.52 -31.94 -14.46
N GLU A 359 -13.80 -32.97 -13.64
CA GLU A 359 -15.16 -33.33 -13.22
C GLU A 359 -15.78 -32.24 -12.35
N LYS A 360 -15.02 -31.74 -11.37
CA LYS A 360 -15.50 -30.69 -10.46
C LYS A 360 -15.77 -29.38 -11.20
N PHE A 361 -14.90 -29.00 -12.14
CA PHE A 361 -15.06 -27.80 -12.95
C PHE A 361 -15.95 -28.03 -14.18
N HIS A 362 -16.54 -29.21 -14.42
CA HIS A 362 -17.35 -29.47 -15.62
C HIS A 362 -16.71 -28.92 -16.90
N THR A 363 -15.47 -29.36 -17.17
CA THR A 363 -14.67 -28.81 -18.26
C THR A 363 -15.25 -29.18 -19.63
N ASP A 364 -15.41 -28.20 -20.52
CA ASP A 364 -15.88 -28.39 -21.89
C ASP A 364 -14.73 -28.65 -22.87
N LEU A 365 -13.53 -28.12 -22.57
CA LEU A 365 -12.34 -28.23 -23.42
C LEU A 365 -11.06 -28.20 -22.57
N ILE A 366 -10.12 -29.09 -22.88
CA ILE A 366 -8.75 -29.04 -22.35
C ILE A 366 -7.83 -28.53 -23.46
N ILE A 367 -7.02 -27.52 -23.15
CA ILE A 367 -6.00 -27.00 -24.06
C ILE A 367 -4.62 -27.25 -23.46
N ILE A 368 -3.71 -27.85 -24.20
CA ILE A 368 -2.34 -28.15 -23.75
C ILE A 368 -1.35 -27.43 -24.68
N GLY A 369 -0.49 -26.59 -24.11
CA GLY A 369 0.63 -25.95 -24.80
C GLY A 369 1.94 -26.08 -24.02
N GLY A 370 2.93 -25.25 -24.37
CA GLY A 370 4.27 -25.25 -23.77
C GLY A 370 5.27 -26.15 -24.52
N GLY A 371 6.55 -26.09 -24.13
CA GLY A 371 7.63 -26.79 -24.83
C GLY A 371 7.44 -28.31 -24.97
N LEU A 372 6.87 -28.97 -23.97
CA LEU A 372 6.56 -30.41 -24.04
C LEU A 372 5.34 -30.73 -24.92
N ALA A 373 4.51 -29.75 -25.26
CA ALA A 373 3.40 -29.96 -26.19
C ALA A 373 3.88 -30.21 -27.62
N HIS A 374 5.09 -29.81 -28.01
CA HIS A 374 5.67 -30.23 -29.29
C HIS A 374 5.87 -31.76 -29.37
N SER A 375 5.98 -32.42 -28.22
CA SER A 375 6.03 -33.88 -28.09
C SER A 375 4.64 -34.51 -27.92
N TYR A 376 3.54 -33.80 -28.27
CA TYR A 376 2.17 -34.26 -28.01
C TYR A 376 1.87 -35.68 -28.53
N HIS A 377 2.48 -36.08 -29.65
CA HIS A 377 2.31 -37.41 -30.24
C HIS A 377 2.75 -38.55 -29.31
N LEU A 378 3.64 -38.29 -28.33
CA LEU A 378 4.07 -39.26 -27.32
C LEU A 378 3.13 -39.35 -26.12
N ILE A 379 2.28 -38.35 -25.91
CA ILE A 379 1.46 -38.16 -24.71
C ILE A 379 -0.04 -38.32 -25.02
N ARG A 380 -0.47 -37.95 -26.23
CA ARG A 380 -1.87 -37.81 -26.66
C ARG A 380 -2.69 -39.07 -26.46
N ASP A 381 -2.22 -40.21 -26.95
CA ASP A 381 -3.04 -41.42 -26.96
C ASP A 381 -3.31 -41.93 -25.54
N GLU A 382 -2.27 -41.94 -24.71
CA GLU A 382 -2.38 -42.42 -23.33
C GLU A 382 -3.20 -41.45 -22.47
N ILE A 383 -2.98 -40.14 -22.57
CA ILE A 383 -3.78 -39.17 -21.80
C ILE A 383 -5.25 -39.17 -22.24
N SER A 384 -5.51 -39.27 -23.54
CA SER A 384 -6.89 -39.34 -24.07
C SER A 384 -7.59 -40.60 -23.56
N LYS A 385 -6.91 -41.74 -23.55
CA LYS A 385 -7.44 -43.00 -23.02
C LYS A 385 -7.82 -42.90 -21.54
N ILE A 386 -6.98 -42.27 -20.72
CA ILE A 386 -7.25 -42.09 -19.28
C ILE A 386 -8.41 -41.12 -19.06
N LEU A 387 -8.45 -40.00 -19.77
CA LEU A 387 -9.50 -39.00 -19.63
C LEU A 387 -10.85 -39.49 -20.17
N GLN A 388 -10.88 -40.20 -21.30
CA GLN A 388 -12.10 -40.80 -21.88
C GLN A 388 -12.75 -41.84 -20.96
N ALA A 389 -11.98 -42.49 -20.08
CA ALA A 389 -12.53 -43.41 -19.10
C ALA A 389 -13.37 -42.71 -18.01
N SER A 390 -13.21 -41.40 -17.83
CA SER A 390 -13.97 -40.56 -16.88
C SER A 390 -14.98 -39.65 -17.60
N SER A 391 -14.58 -38.97 -18.68
CA SER A 391 -15.40 -37.98 -19.39
C SER A 391 -14.98 -37.80 -20.85
N ASN A 392 -15.94 -37.65 -21.77
CA ASN A 392 -15.67 -37.51 -23.22
C ASN A 392 -15.40 -36.05 -23.60
N ILE A 393 -14.29 -35.49 -23.12
CA ILE A 393 -13.92 -34.07 -23.28
C ILE A 393 -12.88 -33.92 -24.40
N PRO A 394 -13.06 -32.95 -25.32
CA PRO A 394 -12.06 -32.66 -26.35
C PRO A 394 -10.75 -32.14 -25.74
N ILE A 395 -9.63 -32.58 -26.31
CA ILE A 395 -8.27 -32.13 -25.96
C ILE A 395 -7.65 -31.48 -27.20
N CYS A 396 -7.25 -30.23 -27.08
CA CYS A 396 -6.56 -29.46 -28.10
C CYS A 396 -5.10 -29.26 -27.71
N PHE A 397 -4.17 -29.60 -28.60
CA PHE A 397 -2.74 -29.31 -28.42
C PHE A 397 -2.39 -28.08 -29.27
N SER A 398 -1.97 -26.98 -28.62
CA SER A 398 -1.59 -25.76 -29.33
C SER A 398 -0.10 -25.76 -29.67
N LEU A 399 0.18 -25.53 -30.96
CA LEU A 399 1.53 -25.31 -31.50
C LEU A 399 1.88 -23.81 -31.66
N SER A 400 0.98 -22.89 -31.24
CA SER A 400 1.16 -21.44 -31.35
C SER A 400 1.43 -20.78 -29.99
N HIS A 401 2.23 -21.44 -29.15
CA HIS A 401 2.39 -21.10 -27.73
C HIS A 401 2.80 -19.65 -27.50
N GLU A 402 3.88 -19.19 -28.14
CA GLU A 402 4.44 -17.85 -27.96
C GLU A 402 3.46 -16.79 -28.47
N LYS A 403 2.76 -17.07 -29.57
CA LYS A 403 1.74 -16.16 -30.15
C LYS A 403 0.56 -15.98 -29.20
N SER A 404 0.11 -17.08 -28.59
CA SER A 404 -1.01 -17.07 -27.65
C SER A 404 -0.64 -16.36 -26.35
N ILE A 405 0.60 -16.49 -25.86
CA ILE A 405 1.09 -15.71 -24.72
C ILE A 405 1.09 -14.22 -25.05
N CYS A 406 1.69 -13.83 -26.18
CA CYS A 406 1.74 -12.42 -26.57
C CYS A 406 0.33 -11.82 -26.69
N LEU A 407 -0.58 -12.53 -27.36
CA LEU A 407 -1.98 -12.10 -27.49
C LEU A 407 -2.68 -11.99 -26.13
N GLY A 408 -2.57 -13.01 -25.28
CA GLY A 408 -3.24 -13.01 -23.99
C GLY A 408 -2.70 -11.95 -23.03
N ALA A 409 -1.42 -11.57 -23.14
CA ALA A 409 -0.88 -10.42 -22.43
C ALA A 409 -1.56 -9.12 -22.88
N VAL A 410 -1.72 -8.93 -24.20
CA VAL A 410 -2.43 -7.76 -24.74
C VAL A 410 -3.90 -7.75 -24.31
N TYR A 411 -4.62 -8.87 -24.40
CA TYR A 411 -6.00 -8.99 -23.94
C TYR A 411 -6.18 -8.54 -22.48
N GLN A 412 -5.24 -8.90 -21.60
CA GLN A 412 -5.29 -8.49 -20.19
C GLN A 412 -4.94 -7.01 -19.96
N GLN A 413 -4.15 -6.40 -20.84
CA GLN A 413 -3.79 -4.98 -20.74
C GLN A 413 -4.90 -4.06 -21.24
N ILE A 414 -5.70 -4.50 -22.21
CA ILE A 414 -6.74 -3.70 -22.85
C ILE A 414 -7.66 -2.97 -21.85
N PRO A 415 -8.24 -3.62 -20.82
CA PRO A 415 -9.07 -2.91 -19.85
C PRO A 415 -8.34 -1.73 -19.19
N GLN A 416 -7.04 -1.88 -18.89
CA GLN A 416 -6.21 -0.84 -18.26
C GLN A 416 -5.91 0.32 -19.22
N LEU A 417 -5.84 0.06 -20.53
CA LEU A 417 -5.55 1.09 -21.53
C LEU A 417 -6.75 1.99 -21.85
N PHE A 418 -7.97 1.46 -21.75
CA PHE A 418 -9.20 2.16 -22.13
C PHE A 418 -10.10 2.56 -20.95
N GLN A 419 -9.82 2.10 -19.73
CA GLN A 419 -10.45 2.64 -18.52
C GLN A 419 -9.79 3.98 -18.15
N ILE A 420 -10.51 5.08 -18.38
CA ILE A 420 -10.17 6.38 -17.80
C ILE A 420 -10.68 6.39 -16.36
N GLU A 421 -10.04 5.65 -15.47
CA GLU A 421 -10.15 5.94 -14.05
C GLU A 421 -8.90 6.70 -13.65
N SER A 422 -9.04 8.02 -13.43
CA SER A 422 -8.08 8.75 -12.63
C SER A 422 -8.15 8.16 -11.22
N LYS A 423 -7.29 7.18 -10.90
CA LYS A 423 -7.12 6.75 -9.51
C LYS A 423 -6.56 7.93 -8.74
N PHE A 424 -7.43 8.61 -8.01
CA PHE A 424 -7.02 9.64 -7.07
C PHE A 424 -6.16 8.97 -6.00
N PHE A 425 -5.01 9.55 -5.67
CA PHE A 425 -4.16 9.03 -4.59
C PHE A 425 -4.90 9.03 -3.24
N ARG A 426 -5.83 9.97 -3.05
CA ARG A 426 -6.55 10.19 -1.79
C ARG A 426 -8.02 10.53 -2.04
N GLN A 427 -8.89 10.10 -1.13
CA GLN A 427 -10.32 10.40 -1.15
C GLN A 427 -10.67 11.24 0.09
N THR A 428 -10.75 12.56 -0.09
CA THR A 428 -11.07 13.52 0.97
C THR A 428 -11.39 14.90 0.39
N ASP A 429 -12.17 15.67 1.13
CA ASP A 429 -12.42 17.10 0.88
C ASP A 429 -11.37 18.00 1.57
N GLN A 430 -10.43 17.41 2.31
CA GLN A 430 -9.35 18.12 3.00
C GLN A 430 -8.15 18.36 2.09
N ASN A 431 -7.69 19.61 2.07
CA ASN A 431 -6.51 19.99 1.30
C ASN A 431 -5.23 19.31 1.83
N LEU A 432 -4.33 19.00 0.90
CA LEU A 432 -2.97 18.58 1.24
C LEU A 432 -2.24 19.74 1.95
N LEU A 433 -1.25 19.44 2.80
CA LEU A 433 -0.41 20.50 3.36
C LEU A 433 0.25 21.29 2.22
N PRO A 434 0.09 22.64 2.20
CA PRO A 434 0.72 23.45 1.19
C PRO A 434 2.25 23.39 1.31
N VAL A 435 2.96 23.56 0.19
CA VAL A 435 4.44 23.61 0.20
C VAL A 435 4.94 24.86 0.92
N ILE A 436 4.22 25.97 0.84
CA ILE A 436 4.56 27.25 1.47
C ILE A 436 3.39 27.68 2.35
N LYS A 437 3.68 28.10 3.58
CA LYS A 437 2.66 28.64 4.50
C LYS A 437 2.23 30.04 4.09
N THR A 438 0.92 30.28 4.09
CA THR A 438 0.34 31.64 4.09
C THR A 438 0.26 32.14 5.53
N LEU A 439 0.84 33.30 5.81
CA LEU A 439 0.84 33.90 7.15
C LEU A 439 -0.50 34.59 7.42
N ASP A 440 -1.32 34.01 8.29
CA ASP A 440 -2.43 34.71 8.96
C ASP A 440 -2.34 34.42 10.46
N THR A 441 -2.06 35.46 11.24
CA THR A 441 -1.74 35.33 12.68
C THR A 441 -2.92 35.60 13.60
N ASN A 442 -4.05 36.04 13.06
CA ASN A 442 -5.18 36.56 13.85
C ASN A 442 -6.38 35.61 13.92
N GLN A 443 -6.27 34.43 13.32
CA GLN A 443 -7.29 33.39 13.29
C GLN A 443 -6.69 32.06 13.72
N TYR A 444 -7.55 31.06 13.95
CA TYR A 444 -7.12 29.70 14.21
C TYR A 444 -6.20 29.18 13.09
N ASP A 445 -4.99 28.77 13.45
CA ASP A 445 -3.99 28.26 12.52
C ASP A 445 -4.22 26.76 12.24
N LEU A 446 -4.59 26.40 11.02
CA LEU A 446 -4.74 25.00 10.59
C LEU A 446 -3.40 24.31 10.35
N TYR A 447 -2.33 25.07 10.15
CA TYR A 447 -1.00 24.55 9.81
C TYR A 447 0.05 25.11 10.79
N PRO A 448 -0.11 24.89 12.10
CA PRO A 448 0.84 25.37 13.09
C PRO A 448 2.22 24.76 12.81
N CYS A 449 3.23 25.61 12.65
CA CYS A 449 4.56 25.19 12.22
C CYS A 449 5.64 25.68 13.18
N HIS A 450 6.73 24.92 13.25
CA HIS A 450 7.88 25.20 14.09
C HIS A 450 9.10 25.52 13.22
N GLU A 451 9.76 26.64 13.48
CA GLU A 451 10.95 27.02 12.71
C GLU A 451 12.11 26.05 12.98
N ILE A 452 12.77 25.62 11.90
CA ILE A 452 14.03 24.87 11.99
C ILE A 452 15.19 25.81 12.43
N PRO A 453 16.32 25.27 12.94
CA PRO A 453 17.45 26.09 13.35
C PRO A 453 17.92 27.02 12.22
N ARG A 454 18.16 28.31 12.55
CA ARG A 454 18.54 29.35 11.58
C ARG A 454 19.74 28.94 10.71
N GLY A 455 19.68 29.29 9.43
CA GLY A 455 20.71 28.96 8.43
C GLY A 455 20.49 27.63 7.72
N ASN A 456 19.49 26.84 8.12
CA ASN A 456 19.07 25.65 7.41
C ASN A 456 17.83 25.93 6.54
N HIS A 457 17.58 25.05 5.57
CA HIS A 457 16.48 25.17 4.62
C HIS A 457 15.81 23.82 4.38
N ILE A 458 14.51 23.85 4.08
CA ILE A 458 13.75 22.66 3.65
C ILE A 458 13.91 22.55 2.13
N GLY A 459 14.39 21.39 1.67
CA GLY A 459 14.51 21.10 0.25
C GLY A 459 13.15 20.83 -0.39
N ILE A 460 12.97 21.25 -1.64
CA ILE A 460 11.68 21.14 -2.36
C ILE A 460 11.85 20.44 -3.71
N GLY A 461 10.96 19.49 -3.95
CA GLY A 461 10.74 18.85 -5.23
C GLY A 461 11.82 17.83 -5.61
N HIS A 462 11.50 17.05 -6.64
CA HIS A 462 12.35 15.96 -7.11
C HIS A 462 13.71 16.42 -7.64
N LYS A 463 13.80 17.61 -8.24
CA LYS A 463 15.06 18.06 -8.85
C LYS A 463 16.20 18.16 -7.85
N GLN A 464 16.01 18.88 -6.74
CA GLN A 464 17.05 19.07 -5.72
C GLN A 464 17.28 17.78 -4.92
N LEU A 465 16.20 17.04 -4.64
CA LEU A 465 16.27 15.74 -3.98
C LEU A 465 17.14 14.77 -4.79
N ASN A 466 16.80 14.56 -6.06
CA ASN A 466 17.46 13.57 -6.90
C ASN A 466 18.90 13.94 -7.24
N GLU A 467 19.26 15.23 -7.23
CA GLU A 467 20.65 15.66 -7.29
C GLU A 467 21.47 15.14 -6.10
N LYS A 468 20.94 15.26 -4.88
CA LYS A 468 21.58 14.68 -3.69
C LYS A 468 21.62 13.15 -3.74
N LEU A 469 20.51 12.52 -4.11
CA LEU A 469 20.44 11.06 -4.22
C LEU A 469 21.43 10.52 -5.27
N PHE A 470 21.55 11.21 -6.41
CA PHE A 470 22.53 10.89 -7.44
C PHE A 470 23.95 10.90 -6.90
N ASN A 471 24.36 11.96 -6.19
CA ASN A 471 25.70 12.04 -5.60
C ASN A 471 25.95 10.91 -4.59
N LEU A 472 24.97 10.60 -3.73
CA LEU A 472 25.08 9.49 -2.78
C LEU A 472 25.24 8.14 -3.50
N ILE A 473 24.51 7.90 -4.60
CA ILE A 473 24.63 6.69 -5.42
C ILE A 473 26.01 6.63 -6.08
N GLU A 474 26.53 7.75 -6.59
CA GLU A 474 27.85 7.78 -7.24
C GLU A 474 28.99 7.52 -6.25
N GLU A 475 28.86 7.98 -5.01
CA GLU A 475 29.85 7.76 -3.95
C GLU A 475 29.79 6.35 -3.36
N ASN A 476 28.60 5.77 -3.23
CA ASN A 476 28.39 4.54 -2.44
C ASN A 476 28.02 3.31 -3.27
N HIS A 477 27.65 3.51 -4.54
CA HIS A 477 27.09 2.54 -5.50
C HIS A 477 25.76 1.87 -5.08
N ILE A 478 25.30 2.07 -3.85
CA ILE A 478 24.04 1.57 -3.32
C ILE A 478 23.38 2.65 -2.45
N LEU A 479 22.06 2.78 -2.58
CA LEU A 479 21.22 3.65 -1.79
C LEU A 479 20.08 2.86 -1.17
N LEU A 480 19.80 3.08 0.12
CA LEU A 480 18.69 2.44 0.82
C LEU A 480 17.57 3.45 0.99
N ILE A 481 16.36 3.12 0.52
CA ILE A 481 15.15 3.92 0.69
C ILE A 481 14.15 3.11 1.49
N ASP A 482 14.08 3.40 2.79
CA ASP A 482 13.12 2.82 3.73
C ASP A 482 11.98 3.81 3.99
N GLY A 483 10.93 3.40 4.69
CA GLY A 483 9.85 4.33 4.99
C GLY A 483 8.64 3.72 5.69
N PHE A 484 7.70 4.60 5.99
CA PHE A 484 6.48 4.25 6.70
C PHE A 484 5.41 3.65 5.76
N VAL A 485 4.46 2.93 6.35
CA VAL A 485 3.33 2.32 5.63
C VAL A 485 2.51 3.37 4.85
N GLY A 486 2.11 3.01 3.63
CA GLY A 486 1.35 3.88 2.73
C GLY A 486 2.17 4.82 1.85
N THR A 487 3.50 4.78 1.95
CA THR A 487 4.41 5.53 1.07
C THR A 487 4.33 5.04 -0.38
N TYR A 488 4.30 5.97 -1.35
CA TYR A 488 4.35 5.66 -2.78
C TYR A 488 5.78 5.49 -3.29
N PHE A 489 6.47 4.46 -2.82
CA PHE A 489 7.86 4.16 -3.19
C PHE A 489 8.10 4.14 -4.70
N ASN A 490 7.16 3.61 -5.49
CA ASN A 490 7.28 3.53 -6.95
C ASN A 490 7.34 4.91 -7.61
N GLU A 491 6.61 5.91 -7.12
CA GLU A 491 6.64 7.27 -7.69
C GLU A 491 8.01 7.92 -7.47
N PHE A 492 8.55 7.79 -6.26
CA PHE A 492 9.92 8.24 -5.96
C PHE A 492 10.96 7.51 -6.79
N ALA A 493 10.83 6.19 -6.96
CA ALA A 493 11.73 5.40 -7.79
C ALA A 493 11.66 5.80 -9.27
N CYS A 494 10.46 6.06 -9.81
CA CYS A 494 10.27 6.53 -11.18
C CYS A 494 10.98 7.86 -11.42
N GLU A 495 10.79 8.85 -10.54
CA GLU A 495 11.41 10.18 -10.69
C GLU A 495 12.93 10.14 -10.51
N LEU A 496 13.43 9.36 -9.55
CA LEU A 496 14.87 9.14 -9.38
C LEU A 496 15.48 8.44 -10.60
N ASN A 497 14.82 7.40 -11.13
CA ASN A 497 15.29 6.66 -12.30
C ASN A 497 15.39 7.57 -13.54
N LYS A 498 14.35 8.38 -13.80
CA LYS A 498 14.36 9.38 -14.88
C LYS A 498 15.50 10.38 -14.71
N TYR A 499 15.67 10.93 -13.50
CA TYR A 499 16.74 11.88 -13.22
C TYR A 499 18.13 11.25 -13.42
N TYR A 500 18.36 10.06 -12.84
CA TYR A 500 19.62 9.34 -12.96
C TYR A 500 19.97 9.06 -14.43
N HIS A 501 18.99 8.58 -15.21
CA HIS A 501 19.12 8.37 -16.64
C HIS A 501 19.63 9.63 -17.36
N GLU A 502 18.99 10.78 -17.15
CA GLU A 502 19.42 12.06 -17.76
C GLU A 502 20.86 12.46 -17.38
N GLN A 503 21.30 12.19 -16.15
CA GLN A 503 22.67 12.51 -15.73
C GLN A 503 23.70 11.60 -16.42
N ILE A 504 23.43 10.30 -16.56
CA ILE A 504 24.40 9.34 -17.08
C ILE A 504 24.55 9.34 -18.60
N LYS A 505 23.60 9.94 -19.35
CA LYS A 505 23.63 10.04 -20.83
C LYS A 505 24.99 10.47 -21.38
N LYS A 506 25.68 11.37 -20.67
CA LYS A 506 26.95 11.96 -21.12
C LYS A 506 28.18 11.23 -20.63
N THR A 507 28.04 10.32 -19.67
CA THR A 507 29.18 9.81 -18.87
C THR A 507 29.51 8.34 -19.12
N LYS A 508 28.85 7.65 -20.08
CA LYS A 508 28.98 6.20 -20.32
C LYS A 508 28.85 5.35 -19.05
N LYS A 509 28.11 5.86 -18.07
CA LYS A 509 27.87 5.16 -16.82
C LYS A 509 26.74 4.15 -17.01
N SER A 510 26.76 3.20 -16.11
CA SER A 510 25.79 2.13 -15.97
C SER A 510 24.41 2.65 -15.55
N SER A 511 23.32 2.12 -16.13
CA SER A 511 21.95 2.38 -15.65
C SER A 511 21.74 1.94 -14.20
N LEU A 512 20.83 2.62 -13.51
CA LEU A 512 20.43 2.36 -12.13
C LEU A 512 19.46 1.18 -12.04
N ILE A 513 19.71 0.29 -11.08
CA ILE A 513 18.86 -0.87 -10.80
C ILE A 513 18.06 -0.67 -9.51
N PHE A 514 16.81 -1.13 -9.47
CA PHE A 514 15.95 -1.05 -8.28
C PHE A 514 15.58 -2.45 -7.77
N TYR A 515 15.82 -2.72 -6.49
CA TYR A 515 15.40 -3.93 -5.80
C TYR A 515 14.35 -3.60 -4.73
N ASP A 516 13.23 -4.33 -4.72
CA ASP A 516 12.13 -4.11 -3.77
C ASP A 516 12.17 -5.09 -2.59
N THR A 517 12.02 -4.55 -1.38
CA THR A 517 12.17 -5.30 -0.13
C THR A 517 11.07 -6.33 0.11
N ARG A 518 9.89 -6.18 -0.50
CA ARG A 518 8.77 -7.11 -0.32
C ARG A 518 9.09 -8.55 -0.69
N THR A 519 10.14 -8.74 -1.49
CA THR A 519 10.68 -10.06 -1.81
C THR A 519 11.21 -10.83 -0.61
N PHE A 520 11.70 -10.15 0.43
CA PHE A 520 12.19 -10.79 1.66
C PHE A 520 11.32 -10.51 2.90
N LEU A 521 10.23 -9.73 2.82
CA LEU A 521 9.33 -9.44 3.95
C LEU A 521 8.33 -10.58 4.28
N GLN A 522 8.40 -11.71 3.59
CA GLN A 522 7.41 -12.78 3.73
C GLN A 522 7.82 -13.85 4.74
N THR A 523 7.19 -13.82 5.91
CA THR A 523 7.12 -14.95 6.84
C THR A 523 5.69 -15.53 6.85
N ASP A 524 5.56 -16.86 6.81
CA ASP A 524 4.31 -17.58 7.09
C ASP A 524 3.97 -17.51 8.60
N CYS A 525 3.73 -16.30 9.10
CA CYS A 525 3.34 -16.05 10.50
C CYS A 525 1.90 -15.55 10.64
N ASP A 526 1.05 -15.78 9.63
CA ASP A 526 -0.35 -15.34 9.62
C ASP A 526 -1.13 -15.78 10.86
N LYS A 527 -0.80 -16.96 11.44
CA LYS A 527 -1.41 -17.40 12.71
C LYS A 527 -1.09 -16.44 13.87
N LYS A 528 0.15 -15.95 13.97
CA LYS A 528 0.58 -14.98 14.99
C LYS A 528 -0.12 -13.63 14.75
N ARG A 529 -0.09 -13.12 13.51
CA ARG A 529 -0.77 -11.87 13.10
C ARG A 529 -2.28 -11.88 13.39
N LYS A 530 -2.97 -12.95 13.00
CA LYS A 530 -4.41 -13.15 13.25
C LYS A 530 -4.76 -13.11 14.74
N SER A 531 -3.83 -13.49 15.64
CA SER A 531 -4.09 -13.49 17.08
C SER A 531 -4.21 -12.09 17.71
N TYR A 532 -3.69 -11.05 17.04
CA TYR A 532 -3.85 -9.64 17.42
C TYR A 532 -5.12 -9.02 16.83
N LEU A 533 -5.66 -9.61 15.75
CA LEU A 533 -6.86 -9.13 15.06
C LEU A 533 -8.13 -9.88 15.46
N LYS A 534 -8.24 -10.30 16.73
CA LYS A 534 -9.46 -10.91 17.31
C LYS A 534 -10.66 -9.96 17.19
N TYR A 535 -11.88 -10.47 17.42
CA TYR A 535 -13.14 -9.72 17.29
C TYR A 535 -13.41 -9.33 15.83
N THR A 536 -13.62 -10.32 14.97
CA THR A 536 -13.62 -10.13 13.51
C THR A 536 -14.71 -9.19 12.99
N LYS A 537 -15.80 -9.01 13.75
CA LYS A 537 -16.89 -8.08 13.44
C LYS A 537 -16.74 -6.69 14.10
N SER A 538 -15.66 -6.44 14.85
CA SER A 538 -15.39 -5.16 15.53
C SER A 538 -14.07 -4.54 15.08
N ILE A 539 -13.98 -3.21 15.14
CA ILE A 539 -12.74 -2.48 14.89
C ILE A 539 -11.65 -2.83 15.93
N PHE A 540 -12.00 -3.37 17.09
CA PHE A 540 -11.04 -3.65 18.16
C PHE A 540 -10.09 -4.80 17.85
N GLY A 541 -8.85 -4.69 18.35
CA GLY A 541 -7.84 -5.73 18.35
C GLY A 541 -6.96 -5.62 19.58
N LYS A 542 -5.87 -6.39 19.58
CA LYS A 542 -4.81 -6.35 20.59
C LYS A 542 -3.56 -5.74 19.98
N LEU A 543 -2.92 -4.77 20.65
CA LEU A 543 -1.67 -4.19 20.16
C LEU A 543 -0.53 -5.24 20.07
N ALA A 544 0.17 -5.28 18.95
CA ALA A 544 1.32 -6.15 18.71
C ALA A 544 2.63 -5.58 19.30
N THR A 545 2.66 -5.42 20.61
CA THR A 545 3.80 -4.83 21.33
C THR A 545 4.99 -5.77 21.50
N ASP A 546 4.81 -7.07 21.28
CA ASP A 546 5.83 -8.11 21.40
C ASP A 546 6.36 -8.64 20.06
N LEU A 547 5.93 -8.03 18.95
CA LEU A 547 6.49 -8.30 17.62
C LEU A 547 7.66 -7.34 17.30
N ASP A 548 8.65 -7.86 16.59
CA ASP A 548 9.79 -7.10 16.07
C ASP A 548 9.84 -7.17 14.53
N PHE A 549 10.11 -6.03 13.88
CA PHE A 549 10.10 -5.97 12.41
C PHE A 549 11.15 -6.91 11.79
N LYS A 550 12.36 -6.94 12.34
CA LYS A 550 13.47 -7.73 11.80
C LYS A 550 13.25 -9.21 12.08
N GLU A 551 12.93 -9.56 13.33
CA GLU A 551 12.85 -10.98 13.73
C GLU A 551 11.58 -11.68 13.22
N ASP A 552 10.44 -10.99 13.16
CA ASP A 552 9.16 -11.62 12.80
C ASP A 552 8.78 -11.46 11.32
N PHE A 553 9.33 -10.46 10.60
CA PHE A 553 8.88 -10.11 9.25
C PHE A 553 9.96 -10.16 8.17
N ILE A 554 11.23 -10.35 8.52
CA ILE A 554 12.28 -10.56 7.51
C ILE A 554 12.59 -12.05 7.39
N ASP A 555 12.43 -12.60 6.20
CA ASP A 555 12.97 -13.91 5.84
C ASP A 555 14.49 -13.77 5.65
N ALA A 556 15.25 -14.18 6.67
CA ALA A 556 16.71 -14.08 6.67
C ALA A 556 17.35 -14.76 5.45
N LYS A 557 16.81 -15.90 4.98
CA LYS A 557 17.38 -16.60 3.81
C LYS A 557 17.17 -15.80 2.53
N LYS A 558 15.98 -15.21 2.36
CA LYS A 558 15.69 -14.35 1.19
C LYS A 558 16.46 -13.04 1.23
N LEU A 559 16.62 -12.46 2.42
CA LEU A 559 17.44 -11.28 2.62
C LEU A 559 18.91 -11.57 2.25
N ASP A 560 19.48 -12.66 2.75
CA ASP A 560 20.85 -13.07 2.42
C ASP A 560 21.00 -13.39 0.91
N TYR A 561 20.00 -14.04 0.33
CA TYR A 561 19.97 -14.30 -1.11
C TYR A 561 19.98 -13.00 -1.92
N LEU A 562 19.18 -11.99 -1.55
CA LEU A 562 19.21 -10.68 -2.20
C LEU A 562 20.58 -10.04 -2.07
N LYS A 563 21.15 -9.99 -0.86
CA LYS A 563 22.48 -9.40 -0.59
C LYS A 563 23.58 -9.96 -1.48
N ASN A 564 23.56 -11.28 -1.68
CA ASN A 564 24.56 -11.99 -2.47
C ASN A 564 24.41 -11.79 -3.99
N ASN A 565 23.27 -11.27 -4.45
CA ASN A 565 22.91 -11.19 -5.88
C ASN A 565 22.61 -9.77 -6.38
N LEU A 566 23.08 -8.74 -5.65
CA LEU A 566 22.93 -7.34 -6.08
C LEU A 566 23.79 -7.01 -7.30
N SER A 567 23.25 -6.19 -8.19
CA SER A 567 23.96 -5.54 -9.29
C SER A 567 24.08 -4.05 -9.02
N TYR A 568 25.23 -3.45 -9.30
CA TYR A 568 25.52 -2.04 -8.98
C TYR A 568 25.66 -1.18 -10.24
N PRO A 569 25.32 0.12 -10.19
CA PRO A 569 24.74 0.83 -9.05
C PRO A 569 23.26 0.47 -8.83
N CYS A 570 22.79 0.47 -7.58
CA CYS A 570 21.42 0.14 -7.26
C CYS A 570 20.77 0.94 -6.13
N VAL A 571 19.45 0.84 -6.08
CA VAL A 571 18.60 1.31 -4.98
C VAL A 571 17.85 0.12 -4.42
N ILE A 572 17.91 -0.05 -3.10
CA ILE A 572 17.01 -0.96 -2.38
C ILE A 572 15.87 -0.13 -1.83
N ILE A 573 14.63 -0.47 -2.15
CA ILE A 573 13.48 0.37 -1.82
C ILE A 573 12.32 -0.40 -1.19
N GLY A 574 11.74 0.19 -0.16
CA GLY A 574 10.59 -0.33 0.59
C GLY A 574 10.91 -0.57 2.06
N PRO A 575 9.90 -0.92 2.89
CA PRO A 575 10.10 -1.21 4.29
C PRO A 575 11.18 -2.26 4.53
N GLY A 576 12.11 -1.99 5.43
CA GLY A 576 13.20 -2.91 5.77
C GLY A 576 14.42 -2.84 4.83
N ALA A 577 14.46 -1.89 3.89
CA ALA A 577 15.64 -1.66 3.04
C ALA A 577 16.90 -1.38 3.89
N SER A 578 16.72 -0.74 5.04
CA SER A 578 17.76 -0.42 6.02
C SER A 578 18.54 -1.63 6.55
N PHE A 579 18.00 -2.86 6.44
CA PHE A 579 18.64 -4.10 6.88
C PHE A 579 19.50 -4.78 5.81
N VAL A 580 19.50 -4.28 4.57
CA VAL A 580 20.31 -4.87 3.49
C VAL A 580 21.81 -4.61 3.74
N ASP A 581 22.19 -3.36 3.99
CA ASP A 581 23.56 -3.01 4.36
C ASP A 581 23.58 -1.81 5.30
N GLU A 582 23.83 -2.04 6.58
CA GLU A 582 23.68 -0.99 7.59
C GLU A 582 24.69 0.17 7.44
N SER A 583 25.76 -0.04 6.68
CA SER A 583 26.83 0.94 6.46
C SER A 583 26.51 1.97 5.37
N LYS A 584 25.42 1.78 4.62
CA LYS A 584 25.10 2.56 3.41
C LYS A 584 24.15 3.71 3.69
N PRO A 585 24.13 4.75 2.82
CA PRO A 585 23.25 5.88 3.02
C PRO A 585 21.78 5.47 3.04
N LEU A 586 21.06 5.97 4.05
CA LEU A 586 19.66 5.68 4.31
C LEU A 586 18.79 6.91 4.07
N ILE A 587 17.80 6.75 3.20
CA ILE A 587 16.72 7.70 2.99
C ILE A 587 15.49 7.14 3.70
N TYR A 588 14.79 7.97 4.46
CA TYR A 588 13.56 7.57 5.13
C TYR A 588 12.40 8.45 4.67
N ILE A 589 11.35 7.83 4.14
CA ILE A 589 10.13 8.51 3.74
C ILE A 589 9.08 8.28 4.82
N ASP A 590 8.65 9.35 5.48
CA ASP A 590 7.63 9.31 6.50
C ASP A 590 6.25 9.71 5.95
N LEU A 591 5.20 9.27 6.63
CA LEU A 591 3.83 9.61 6.29
C LEU A 591 2.99 9.72 7.57
N THR A 592 2.32 10.84 7.75
CA THR A 592 1.39 11.01 8.86
C THR A 592 0.13 10.19 8.64
N LYS A 593 -0.46 9.70 9.74
CA LYS A 593 -1.50 8.66 9.71
C LYS A 593 -2.83 9.17 9.14
N ASN A 594 -3.15 10.44 9.33
CA ASN A 594 -4.31 11.08 8.70
C ASN A 594 -4.27 10.96 7.15
N GLU A 595 -3.11 11.22 6.54
CA GLU A 595 -2.93 11.07 5.10
C GLU A 595 -3.12 9.61 4.66
N LEU A 596 -2.64 8.67 5.46
CA LEU A 596 -2.81 7.24 5.21
C LEU A 596 -4.29 6.82 5.16
N TYR A 597 -5.15 7.37 6.02
CA TYR A 597 -6.59 7.09 5.97
C TYR A 597 -7.25 7.55 4.68
N TYR A 598 -6.85 8.71 4.14
CA TYR A 598 -7.37 9.17 2.85
C TYR A 598 -6.90 8.31 1.67
N ARG A 599 -5.69 7.75 1.76
CA ARG A 599 -5.18 6.79 0.76
C ARG A 599 -5.88 5.43 0.85
N ILE A 600 -6.21 4.97 2.07
CA ILE A 600 -7.02 3.76 2.26
C ILE A 600 -8.43 3.94 1.73
N ALA A 601 -9.07 5.09 1.99
CA ALA A 601 -10.39 5.39 1.45
C ALA A 601 -10.40 5.33 -0.09
N ALA A 602 -9.34 5.86 -0.73
CA ALA A 602 -9.11 5.74 -2.17
C ALA A 602 -8.64 4.35 -2.66
N GLN A 603 -8.46 3.39 -1.74
CA GLN A 603 -7.96 2.04 -2.03
C GLN A 603 -6.58 2.01 -2.72
N THR A 604 -5.73 3.01 -2.42
CA THR A 604 -4.37 3.12 -2.99
C THR A 604 -3.28 2.77 -1.98
N ALA A 605 -3.63 2.60 -0.70
CA ALA A 605 -2.74 2.18 0.38
C ALA A 605 -3.45 1.20 1.32
N GLY A 606 -2.65 0.44 2.08
CA GLY A 606 -3.13 -0.53 3.07
C GLY A 606 -2.00 -1.01 3.96
N SER A 607 -2.33 -1.90 4.90
CA SER A 607 -1.37 -2.51 5.82
C SER A 607 -0.38 -3.41 5.07
N TYR A 608 0.91 -3.31 5.43
CA TYR A 608 1.96 -4.21 4.94
C TYR A 608 1.92 -5.56 5.66
N LEU A 609 1.47 -5.56 6.92
CA LEU A 609 1.53 -6.72 7.82
C LEU A 609 0.19 -7.46 7.95
N LYS A 610 -0.79 -7.08 7.13
CA LYS A 610 -2.12 -7.70 7.06
C LYS A 610 -2.01 -9.20 6.73
N PRO A 611 -2.73 -10.09 7.45
CA PRO A 611 -2.80 -11.51 7.09
C PRO A 611 -3.40 -11.73 5.70
N LYS A 612 -2.95 -12.78 4.98
CA LYS A 612 -3.46 -13.11 3.64
C LYS A 612 -4.96 -13.40 3.62
N GLU A 613 -5.44 -14.06 4.66
CA GLU A 613 -6.86 -14.35 4.86
C GLU A 613 -7.39 -13.66 6.10
N ARG A 614 -8.61 -13.13 6.03
CA ARG A 614 -9.30 -12.61 7.23
C ARG A 614 -9.60 -13.76 8.18
N SER A 615 -9.45 -13.51 9.47
CA SER A 615 -9.98 -14.40 10.50
C SER A 615 -11.50 -14.50 10.33
N VAL A 616 -12.04 -15.73 10.29
CA VAL A 616 -13.48 -15.99 10.27
C VAL A 616 -13.85 -16.57 11.64
N GLU A 617 -14.59 -15.82 12.44
CA GLU A 617 -15.22 -16.37 13.63
C GLU A 617 -16.46 -17.18 13.21
N LYS A 618 -16.53 -18.46 13.62
CA LYS A 618 -17.73 -19.29 13.47
C LYS A 618 -18.80 -18.80 14.46
N SER A 619 -19.59 -17.79 14.11
CA SER A 619 -20.71 -17.36 14.97
C SER A 619 -22.00 -18.09 14.63
N HIS A 620 -22.69 -18.59 15.66
CA HIS A 620 -24.06 -19.12 15.61
C HIS A 620 -25.13 -18.00 15.74
N SER A 621 -24.76 -16.73 15.53
CA SER A 621 -25.67 -15.58 15.60
C SER A 621 -25.87 -14.90 14.24
N ASN A 622 -27.12 -14.57 13.93
CA ASN A 622 -27.57 -13.81 12.75
C ASN A 622 -27.17 -12.31 12.81
N ASP A 623 -25.94 -12.00 13.23
CA ASP A 623 -25.46 -10.61 13.26
C ASP A 623 -24.87 -10.22 11.89
N ASP A 624 -25.60 -9.36 11.17
CA ASP A 624 -25.34 -8.90 9.78
C ASP A 624 -24.23 -7.83 9.64
N TYR A 625 -23.52 -7.45 10.71
CA TYR A 625 -22.48 -6.41 10.61
C TYR A 625 -21.11 -6.99 10.24
N GLU A 626 -20.61 -6.59 9.07
CA GLU A 626 -19.24 -6.85 8.60
C GLU A 626 -18.45 -5.55 8.43
N LEU A 627 -17.19 -5.55 8.86
CA LEU A 627 -16.28 -4.43 8.64
C LEU A 627 -16.07 -4.21 7.14
N THR A 628 -16.17 -2.95 6.72
CA THR A 628 -15.76 -2.56 5.37
C THR A 628 -14.27 -2.84 5.17
N SER A 629 -13.83 -2.93 3.91
CA SER A 629 -12.41 -3.13 3.60
C SER A 629 -11.52 -2.03 4.19
N ALA A 630 -11.94 -0.76 4.10
CA ALA A 630 -11.21 0.36 4.69
C ALA A 630 -11.09 0.24 6.22
N MET A 631 -12.17 -0.10 6.92
CA MET A 631 -12.14 -0.29 8.37
C MET A 631 -11.22 -1.46 8.78
N TYR A 632 -11.22 -2.54 8.00
CA TYR A 632 -10.33 -3.67 8.26
C TYR A 632 -8.86 -3.31 8.05
N GLU A 633 -8.53 -2.50 7.02
CA GLU A 633 -7.18 -1.96 6.83
C GLU A 633 -6.76 -1.09 8.02
N GLN A 634 -7.62 -0.16 8.47
CA GLN A 634 -7.37 0.69 9.64
C GLN A 634 -7.11 -0.14 10.91
N LYS A 635 -7.89 -1.21 11.11
CA LYS A 635 -7.68 -2.18 12.19
C LYS A 635 -6.30 -2.83 12.10
N CYS A 636 -5.91 -3.31 10.92
CA CYS A 636 -4.58 -3.91 10.73
C CYS A 636 -3.48 -2.90 11.04
N LEU A 637 -3.60 -1.67 10.55
CA LEU A 637 -2.63 -0.61 10.81
C LEU A 637 -2.47 -0.30 12.29
N TYR A 638 -3.57 -0.09 13.01
CA TYR A 638 -3.52 0.28 14.42
C TYR A 638 -2.91 -0.82 15.29
N PHE A 639 -3.30 -2.08 15.08
CA PHE A 639 -2.91 -3.18 15.97
C PHE A 639 -1.63 -3.91 15.55
N LEU A 640 -1.25 -3.87 14.27
CA LEU A 640 -0.05 -4.53 13.75
C LEU A 640 0.98 -3.52 13.25
N ASP A 641 0.68 -2.73 12.23
CA ASP A 641 1.69 -1.92 11.55
C ASP A 641 2.24 -0.81 12.44
N TYR A 642 1.42 0.02 13.07
CA TYR A 642 1.91 1.17 13.84
C TYR A 642 2.83 0.78 15.00
N PRO A 643 2.51 -0.20 15.88
CA PRO A 643 3.41 -0.59 16.97
C PRO A 643 4.78 -1.07 16.47
N ILE A 644 4.84 -1.68 15.29
CA ILE A 644 6.04 -2.31 14.74
C ILE A 644 6.86 -1.29 13.94
N PHE A 645 6.21 -0.55 13.03
CA PHE A 645 6.85 0.46 12.22
C PHE A 645 7.31 1.68 13.03
N ASN A 646 6.60 2.05 14.11
CA ASN A 646 7.06 3.14 14.99
C ASN A 646 8.36 2.75 15.71
N LYS A 647 8.49 1.50 16.16
CA LYS A 647 9.75 0.99 16.73
C LYS A 647 10.87 0.97 15.69
N LEU A 648 10.58 0.49 14.48
CA LEU A 648 11.55 0.50 13.38
C LEU A 648 12.00 1.94 13.07
N LYS A 649 11.06 2.88 12.97
CA LYS A 649 11.34 4.30 12.73
C LYS A 649 12.28 4.88 13.79
N GLN A 650 12.02 4.59 15.08
CA GLN A 650 12.89 5.00 16.18
C GLN A 650 14.30 4.39 16.09
N LEU A 651 14.39 3.10 15.76
CA LEU A 651 15.68 2.42 15.56
C LEU A 651 16.52 3.07 14.44
N LEU A 652 15.86 3.53 13.38
CA LEU A 652 16.54 4.09 12.21
C LEU A 652 16.93 5.56 12.34
N LEU A 653 16.32 6.33 13.25
CA LEU A 653 16.46 7.79 13.35
C LEU A 653 17.91 8.29 13.31
N SER A 654 18.83 7.63 14.01
CA SER A 654 20.25 8.01 14.09
C SER A 654 21.01 7.84 12.77
N ARG A 655 20.53 6.95 11.89
CA ARG A 655 21.18 6.58 10.62
C ARG A 655 20.63 7.30 9.40
N ILE A 656 19.49 7.98 9.52
CA ILE A 656 18.85 8.67 8.39
C ILE A 656 19.80 9.74 7.84
N ASN A 657 20.12 9.65 6.54
CA ASN A 657 20.87 10.65 5.78
C ASN A 657 19.95 11.73 5.23
N ILE A 658 18.76 11.38 4.75
CA ILE A 658 17.74 12.31 4.28
C ILE A 658 16.37 11.84 4.78
N PHE A 659 15.63 12.77 5.39
CA PHE A 659 14.25 12.58 5.83
C PHE A 659 13.30 13.25 4.83
N ILE A 660 12.28 12.52 4.38
CA ILE A 660 11.33 12.98 3.35
C ILE A 660 9.91 12.94 3.90
N ASP A 661 9.17 14.04 3.75
CA ASP A 661 7.71 14.05 3.89
C ASP A 661 7.06 13.47 2.62
N GLY A 662 6.51 12.27 2.75
CA GLY A 662 5.87 11.50 1.68
C GLY A 662 4.44 11.93 1.33
N GLN A 663 3.91 13.01 1.95
CA GLN A 663 2.56 13.49 1.70
C GLN A 663 2.38 14.05 0.28
N ARG A 664 3.46 14.57 -0.33
CA ARG A 664 3.47 15.19 -1.68
C ARG A 664 4.31 14.38 -2.69
N PRO A 665 3.77 13.34 -3.35
CA PRO A 665 4.54 12.49 -4.25
C PRO A 665 5.17 13.22 -5.42
N ASN A 666 4.50 14.25 -5.96
CA ASN A 666 4.99 15.03 -7.11
C ASN A 666 5.92 16.18 -6.72
N CYS A 667 5.90 16.61 -5.46
CA CYS A 667 6.70 17.73 -4.96
C CYS A 667 7.10 17.49 -3.50
N PRO A 668 7.96 16.48 -3.26
CA PRO A 668 8.34 16.11 -1.91
C PRO A 668 9.12 17.24 -1.24
N THR A 669 8.96 17.37 0.07
CA THR A 669 9.79 18.24 0.90
C THR A 669 10.66 17.38 1.79
N TRP A 670 11.91 17.79 1.99
CA TRP A 670 12.90 16.95 2.67
C TRP A 670 13.94 17.77 3.45
N LEU A 671 14.60 17.10 4.39
CA LEU A 671 15.70 17.65 5.19
C LEU A 671 16.87 16.67 5.23
N ASP A 672 18.09 17.20 5.32
CA ASP A 672 19.24 16.37 5.69
C ASP A 672 19.01 15.80 7.09
N GLY A 673 19.33 14.53 7.29
CA GLY A 673 19.02 13.81 8.52
C GLY A 673 19.73 14.39 9.76
N ASN A 674 20.93 14.96 9.60
CA ASN A 674 21.60 15.68 10.69
C ASN A 674 20.82 16.94 11.10
N ILE A 675 20.35 17.71 10.12
CA ILE A 675 19.52 18.91 10.36
C ILE A 675 18.20 18.50 11.00
N PHE A 676 17.58 17.41 10.52
CA PHE A 676 16.34 16.89 11.09
C PHE A 676 16.52 16.52 12.57
N ARG A 677 17.55 15.74 12.94
CA ARG A 677 17.83 15.40 14.35
C ARG A 677 18.11 16.63 15.22
N GLN A 678 18.92 17.56 14.73
CA GLN A 678 19.16 18.84 15.41
C GLN A 678 17.86 19.64 15.60
N THR A 679 16.95 19.57 14.62
CA THR A 679 15.64 20.22 14.70
C THR A 679 14.78 19.60 15.81
N LEU A 680 14.78 18.27 15.97
CA LEU A 680 14.05 17.62 17.09
C LEU A 680 14.56 18.12 18.45
N ASP A 681 15.87 18.23 18.62
CA ASP A 681 16.49 18.77 19.84
C ASP A 681 16.25 20.27 20.03
N TYR A 682 16.02 21.01 18.94
CA TYR A 682 15.75 22.45 18.96
C TYR A 682 14.29 22.74 19.37
N ILE A 683 13.32 22.10 18.71
CA ILE A 683 11.89 22.39 18.89
C ILE A 683 11.35 21.90 20.25
N VAL A 684 11.98 20.90 20.88
CA VAL A 684 11.58 20.41 22.21
C VAL A 684 11.76 21.45 23.31
N ASN A 685 12.52 22.52 23.09
CA ASN A 685 12.69 23.62 24.03
C ASN A 685 11.74 24.79 23.74
N LYS A 686 10.68 24.55 22.96
CA LYS A 686 9.66 25.54 22.59
C LYS A 686 8.26 25.02 22.94
N PRO A 687 7.27 25.89 23.12
CA PRO A 687 5.87 25.51 23.10
C PRO A 687 5.50 24.82 21.77
N ILE A 688 4.89 23.64 21.86
CA ILE A 688 4.68 22.73 20.73
C ILE A 688 3.20 22.66 20.40
N ARG A 689 2.88 22.71 19.11
CA ARG A 689 1.54 22.45 18.59
C ARG A 689 1.64 21.45 17.45
N VAL A 690 0.78 20.45 17.48
CA VAL A 690 0.67 19.43 16.43
C VAL A 690 -0.31 19.91 15.35
N ARG A 691 -0.26 19.30 14.17
CA ARG A 691 -1.23 19.59 13.11
C ARG A 691 -2.62 19.07 13.51
N PRO A 692 -3.63 19.94 13.70
CA PRO A 692 -4.98 19.50 14.04
C PRO A 692 -5.63 18.79 12.84
N TRP A 693 -6.58 17.89 13.12
CA TRP A 693 -7.30 17.13 12.11
C TRP A 693 -8.80 17.13 12.40
N PHE A 694 -9.63 17.39 11.39
CA PHE A 694 -11.08 17.56 11.53
C PHE A 694 -11.82 16.49 10.74
N GLU A 695 -12.80 15.85 11.37
CA GLU A 695 -13.53 14.74 10.76
C GLU A 695 -15.06 14.93 10.84
N PRO A 696 -15.78 14.71 9.72
CA PRO A 696 -17.24 14.68 9.73
C PRO A 696 -17.74 13.46 10.49
N GLY A 697 -18.98 13.54 10.97
CA GLY A 697 -19.59 12.43 11.69
C GLY A 697 -21.11 12.48 11.71
N PRO A 698 -21.77 11.35 12.03
CA PRO A 698 -23.22 11.25 11.96
C PRO A 698 -23.95 12.16 12.95
N TRP A 699 -23.27 12.62 14.00
CA TRP A 699 -23.79 13.55 15.01
C TRP A 699 -23.22 14.97 14.89
N GLY A 700 -22.30 15.20 13.96
CA GLY A 700 -21.49 16.42 13.92
C GLY A 700 -22.31 17.70 13.73
N GLY A 701 -21.81 18.77 14.34
CA GLY A 701 -22.41 20.08 14.37
C GLY A 701 -21.85 21.07 13.35
N GLN A 702 -22.13 22.35 13.58
CA GLN A 702 -21.81 23.47 12.69
C GLN A 702 -20.86 24.50 13.32
N TRP A 703 -20.55 24.38 14.60
CA TRP A 703 -19.76 25.38 15.32
C TRP A 703 -18.31 25.41 14.82
N LEU A 704 -17.68 24.24 14.62
CA LEU A 704 -16.31 24.15 14.11
C LEU A 704 -16.16 24.84 12.74
N LYS A 705 -17.17 24.70 11.86
CA LYS A 705 -17.19 25.38 10.55
C LYS A 705 -17.19 26.90 10.69
N SER A 706 -17.87 27.41 11.72
CA SER A 706 -18.03 28.85 11.96
C SER A 706 -16.80 29.50 12.59
N VAL A 707 -16.12 28.80 13.50
CA VAL A 707 -14.96 29.34 14.23
C VAL A 707 -13.65 29.11 13.45
N CYS A 708 -13.54 28.00 12.72
CA CYS A 708 -12.39 27.70 11.87
C CYS A 708 -12.70 28.08 10.41
N THR A 709 -12.71 29.38 10.09
CA THR A 709 -13.11 29.88 8.75
C THR A 709 -12.25 29.37 7.60
N ASN A 710 -11.00 29.00 7.87
CA ASN A 710 -10.06 28.46 6.88
C ASN A 710 -10.26 26.95 6.61
N LEU A 711 -11.14 26.28 7.39
CA LEU A 711 -11.46 24.87 7.22
C LEU A 711 -12.30 24.66 5.95
N SER A 712 -12.15 23.49 5.31
CA SER A 712 -12.98 23.13 4.15
C SER A 712 -14.46 23.18 4.51
N GLN A 713 -15.22 23.94 3.74
CA GLN A 713 -16.67 24.12 3.96
C GLN A 713 -17.52 23.08 3.21
N SER A 714 -16.89 22.22 2.40
CA SER A 714 -17.53 21.16 1.60
C SER A 714 -18.22 20.09 2.47
N PRO A 715 -17.61 19.56 3.54
CA PRO A 715 -18.28 18.59 4.40
C PRO A 715 -19.57 19.17 5.03
N LYS A 716 -20.60 18.32 5.14
CA LYS A 716 -21.91 18.69 5.69
C LYS A 716 -21.80 19.22 7.12
N ASN A 717 -20.93 18.61 7.93
CA ASN A 717 -20.69 18.94 9.33
C ASN A 717 -19.26 18.57 9.72
N TYR A 718 -18.87 18.92 10.94
CA TYR A 718 -17.73 18.34 11.62
C TYR A 718 -18.18 17.83 12.98
N ALA A 719 -17.80 16.60 13.29
CA ALA A 719 -18.06 16.00 14.59
C ALA A 719 -16.86 16.16 15.51
N TRP A 720 -15.67 15.94 14.96
CA TRP A 720 -14.44 15.94 15.73
C TRP A 720 -13.43 17.00 15.26
N SER A 721 -12.69 17.57 16.22
CA SER A 721 -11.35 18.12 16.00
C SER A 721 -10.34 17.37 16.88
N PHE A 722 -9.33 16.78 16.25
CA PHE A 722 -8.24 16.07 16.91
C PHE A 722 -7.10 17.06 17.12
N GLU A 723 -7.20 17.87 18.17
CA GLU A 723 -6.21 18.90 18.49
C GLU A 723 -4.89 18.31 18.98
N MET A 724 -4.97 17.30 19.85
CA MET A 724 -3.78 16.58 20.36
C MET A 724 -4.10 15.10 20.62
N ILE A 725 -4.54 14.40 19.58
CA ILE A 725 -4.59 12.92 19.56
C ILE A 725 -3.27 12.45 18.93
N THR A 726 -2.20 12.56 19.70
CA THR A 726 -0.83 12.40 19.17
C THR A 726 -0.53 11.08 18.46
N PRO A 727 -1.22 9.95 18.73
CA PRO A 727 -1.08 8.79 17.88
C PRO A 727 -1.40 9.10 16.42
N GLU A 728 -2.29 10.05 16.10
CA GLU A 728 -2.72 10.39 14.73
C GLU A 728 -2.07 11.65 14.15
N ASN A 729 -1.60 12.57 14.99
CA ASN A 729 -1.11 13.88 14.54
C ASN A 729 0.36 13.85 14.07
N GLY A 730 0.71 14.82 13.23
CA GLY A 730 2.07 15.18 12.87
C GLY A 730 2.51 16.53 13.44
N ILE A 731 3.79 16.85 13.28
CA ILE A 731 4.38 18.16 13.55
C ILE A 731 4.82 18.76 12.21
N ILE A 732 4.50 20.04 11.99
CA ILE A 732 4.93 20.77 10.80
C ILE A 732 6.16 21.60 11.14
N LEU A 733 7.19 21.50 10.32
CA LEU A 733 8.37 22.35 10.32
C LEU A 733 8.23 23.46 9.28
N SER A 734 8.91 24.58 9.53
CA SER A 734 9.06 25.65 8.56
C SER A 734 10.49 26.17 8.49
N ASP A 735 10.92 26.62 7.31
CA ASP A 735 12.16 27.38 7.14
C ASP A 735 11.90 28.88 7.02
N VAL A 736 12.97 29.67 6.85
CA VAL A 736 12.90 31.13 6.71
C VAL A 736 12.13 31.61 5.47
N ASN A 737 11.88 30.73 4.49
CA ASN A 737 11.08 31.00 3.31
C ASN A 737 9.65 30.43 3.45
N HIS A 738 9.29 29.98 4.66
CA HIS A 738 8.01 29.38 5.00
C HIS A 738 7.69 28.09 4.23
N HIS A 739 8.71 27.38 3.74
CA HIS A 739 8.52 26.03 3.20
C HIS A 739 8.12 25.07 4.30
N LEU A 740 7.18 24.16 4.03
CA LEU A 740 6.62 23.27 5.04
C LEU A 740 7.06 21.81 4.84
N LEU A 741 7.37 21.14 5.94
CA LEU A 741 7.63 19.70 5.99
C LEU A 741 6.92 19.12 7.20
N GLU A 742 6.09 18.09 7.00
CA GLU A 742 5.43 17.39 8.10
C GLU A 742 6.09 16.05 8.41
N PHE A 743 6.13 15.70 9.68
CA PHE A 743 6.61 14.40 10.16
C PHE A 743 5.73 13.92 11.32
N SER A 744 5.68 12.61 11.56
CA SER A 744 4.77 12.05 12.56
C SER A 744 5.18 12.37 14.00
N TRP A 745 4.22 12.49 14.92
CA TRP A 745 4.52 12.75 16.33
C TRP A 745 5.39 11.65 16.96
N ASP A 746 5.17 10.38 16.59
CA ASP A 746 5.85 9.24 17.20
C ASP A 746 7.37 9.32 17.08
N ILE A 747 7.93 9.86 15.98
CA ILE A 747 9.39 10.02 15.85
C ILE A 747 9.94 11.12 16.78
N PHE A 748 9.18 12.22 16.95
CA PHE A 748 9.51 13.30 17.86
C PHE A 748 9.49 12.82 19.32
N TYR A 749 8.36 12.25 19.74
CA TYR A 749 8.15 11.88 21.12
C TYR A 749 9.08 10.76 21.55
N GLY A 750 9.26 9.69 20.75
CA GLY A 750 10.16 8.61 21.14
C GLY A 750 11.64 9.04 21.26
N SER A 751 12.06 10.14 20.62
CA SER A 751 13.41 10.69 20.78
C SER A 751 13.52 11.78 21.84
N GLN A 752 12.40 12.42 22.23
CA GLN A 752 12.39 13.60 23.09
C GLN A 752 11.54 13.44 24.38
N ALA A 753 10.94 12.27 24.62
CA ALA A 753 9.99 12.02 25.71
C ALA A 753 10.50 12.47 27.08
N ARG A 754 11.79 12.29 27.39
CA ARG A 754 12.38 12.74 28.65
C ARG A 754 12.27 14.26 28.85
N LYS A 755 12.59 15.04 27.83
CA LYS A 755 12.52 16.51 27.88
C LYS A 755 11.08 17.01 27.85
N ILE A 756 10.17 16.25 27.24
CA ILE A 756 8.74 16.57 27.21
C ILE A 756 8.12 16.30 28.60
N LEU A 757 8.28 15.09 29.13
CA LEU A 757 7.64 14.64 30.37
C LEU A 757 8.30 15.20 31.63
N GLY A 758 9.63 15.37 31.63
CA GLY A 758 10.40 15.87 32.76
C GLY A 758 10.61 14.83 33.84
N ASN A 759 9.71 14.81 34.83
CA ASN A 759 9.74 13.98 36.03
C ASN A 759 10.06 12.49 35.75
N ASP A 760 10.90 11.88 36.59
CA ASP A 760 11.36 10.49 36.44
C ASP A 760 10.21 9.46 36.48
N GLU A 761 9.22 9.65 37.34
CA GLU A 761 8.04 8.78 37.43
C GLU A 761 7.18 8.89 36.17
N HIS A 762 6.96 10.11 35.68
CA HIS A 762 6.21 10.34 34.44
C HIS A 762 6.91 9.71 33.25
N TYR A 763 8.22 9.89 33.14
CA TYR A 763 9.03 9.28 32.08
C TYR A 763 9.01 7.74 32.15
N LYS A 764 9.13 7.16 33.35
CA LYS A 764 9.07 5.70 33.54
C LYS A 764 7.73 5.10 33.07
N LEU A 765 6.63 5.82 33.24
CA LEU A 765 5.29 5.33 32.87
C LEU A 765 4.99 5.51 31.38
N PHE A 766 5.38 6.65 30.79
CA PHE A 766 4.92 7.07 29.46
C PHE A 766 6.03 7.28 28.43
N GLY A 767 7.30 7.14 28.81
CA GLY A 767 8.45 7.38 27.92
C GLY A 767 8.58 6.32 26.82
N ASP A 768 8.27 5.06 27.13
CA ASP A 768 8.46 3.93 26.21
C ASP A 768 7.23 3.61 25.33
N SER A 769 6.10 4.31 25.51
CA SER A 769 4.85 3.99 24.79
C SER A 769 4.76 4.60 23.40
N ASN A 770 5.64 5.53 23.01
CA ASN A 770 5.49 6.43 21.84
C ASN A 770 4.18 7.26 21.83
N ASP A 771 3.24 6.98 22.72
CA ASP A 771 1.97 7.67 22.90
C ASP A 771 2.07 8.64 24.08
N PHE A 772 1.73 9.90 23.81
CA PHE A 772 1.65 10.94 24.81
C PHE A 772 0.39 10.73 25.69
N PRO A 773 0.48 10.92 27.02
CA PRO A 773 -0.52 10.38 27.96
C PRO A 773 -1.89 11.07 27.94
N ILE A 774 -1.97 12.35 27.55
CA ILE A 774 -3.20 13.14 27.61
C ILE A 774 -3.56 13.61 26.21
N ARG A 775 -4.83 13.51 25.82
CA ARG A 775 -5.34 14.07 24.56
C ARG A 775 -6.41 15.12 24.80
N PHE A 776 -6.48 16.05 23.86
CA PHE A 776 -7.52 17.07 23.74
C PHE A 776 -8.22 16.88 22.40
N ASP A 777 -9.55 16.82 22.42
CA ASP A 777 -10.37 16.79 21.21
C ASP A 777 -11.70 17.53 21.39
N PHE A 778 -12.21 18.08 20.30
CA PHE A 778 -13.52 18.73 20.28
C PHE A 778 -14.60 17.77 19.82
N LEU A 779 -15.73 17.77 20.53
CA LEU A 779 -16.95 17.08 20.17
C LEU A 779 -18.03 18.13 19.90
N ASP A 780 -18.27 18.45 18.62
CA ASP A 780 -19.24 19.44 18.20
C ASP A 780 -20.60 18.80 17.90
N THR A 781 -21.61 19.11 18.73
CA THR A 781 -22.99 18.67 18.55
C THR A 781 -23.97 19.83 18.31
N ILE A 782 -23.47 21.05 18.09
CA ILE A 782 -24.29 22.23 17.86
C ILE A 782 -25.01 22.13 16.52
N ASP A 783 -26.34 22.16 16.53
CA ASP A 783 -27.21 21.84 15.38
C ASP A 783 -26.97 20.44 14.80
N GLY A 784 -26.38 19.55 15.61
CA GLY A 784 -26.12 18.14 15.33
C GLY A 784 -27.03 17.23 16.14
N GLY A 785 -26.49 16.07 16.54
CA GLY A 785 -27.20 15.10 17.38
C GLY A 785 -26.42 14.72 18.63
N ASN A 786 -27.06 13.95 19.52
CA ASN A 786 -26.40 13.37 20.70
C ASN A 786 -25.19 12.52 20.29
N LEU A 787 -24.19 12.33 21.14
CA LEU A 787 -23.21 11.24 20.98
C LEU A 787 -23.85 9.89 21.34
N SER A 788 -23.18 8.78 21.00
CA SER A 788 -23.61 7.44 21.42
C SER A 788 -23.58 7.31 22.94
N ILE A 789 -24.55 6.60 23.52
CA ILE A 789 -24.48 6.11 24.90
C ILE A 789 -23.36 5.07 24.96
N GLN A 790 -22.37 5.31 25.80
CA GLN A 790 -21.14 4.54 25.80
C GLN A 790 -20.51 4.44 27.19
N CYS A 791 -19.51 3.57 27.32
CA CYS A 791 -18.61 3.52 28.45
C CYS A 791 -17.20 3.11 28.01
N HIS A 792 -16.23 3.30 28.89
CA HIS A 792 -14.85 2.89 28.69
C HIS A 792 -14.48 1.73 29.61
N PRO A 793 -13.66 0.78 29.13
CA PRO A 793 -13.24 -0.37 29.92
C PRO A 793 -12.42 0.01 31.15
N ASN A 794 -12.43 -0.80 32.21
CA ASN A 794 -11.45 -0.64 33.28
C ASN A 794 -10.04 -1.09 32.83
N LEU A 795 -9.03 -0.68 33.59
CA LEU A 795 -7.62 -0.96 33.31
C LEU A 795 -7.31 -2.45 33.18
N GLN A 796 -7.88 -3.31 34.03
CA GLN A 796 -7.63 -4.74 33.97
C GLN A 796 -8.24 -5.38 32.73
N TYR A 797 -9.44 -4.93 32.34
CA TYR A 797 -10.10 -5.35 31.11
C TYR A 797 -9.29 -4.94 29.88
N MET A 798 -8.77 -3.70 29.87
CA MET A 798 -7.89 -3.18 28.82
C MET A 798 -6.64 -4.02 28.61
N ARG A 799 -5.90 -4.29 29.69
CA ARG A 799 -4.68 -5.11 29.66
C ARG A 799 -4.96 -6.53 29.15
N THR A 800 -6.01 -7.16 29.68
CA THR A 800 -6.30 -8.58 29.42
C THR A 800 -6.83 -8.81 27.99
N ASN A 801 -7.73 -7.95 27.51
CA ASN A 801 -8.42 -8.15 26.24
C ASN A 801 -7.73 -7.45 25.06
N PHE A 802 -7.08 -6.32 25.29
CA PHE A 802 -6.57 -5.45 24.22
C PHE A 802 -5.06 -5.14 24.31
N GLY A 803 -4.39 -5.52 25.39
CA GLY A 803 -2.93 -5.39 25.53
C GLY A 803 -2.44 -3.95 25.76
N GLU A 804 -3.35 -3.04 26.09
CA GLU A 804 -3.06 -1.64 26.40
C GLU A 804 -2.49 -1.47 27.81
N LYS A 805 -1.64 -0.46 28.00
CA LYS A 805 -0.98 -0.19 29.30
C LYS A 805 -1.84 0.62 30.25
N ILE A 806 -2.66 1.52 29.69
CA ILE A 806 -3.57 2.42 30.40
C ILE A 806 -4.98 2.30 29.81
N THR A 807 -5.97 2.90 30.50
CA THR A 807 -7.34 2.97 29.99
C THR A 807 -7.74 4.40 29.66
N GLN A 808 -8.86 4.54 28.96
CA GLN A 808 -9.47 5.81 28.63
C GLN A 808 -10.31 6.31 29.81
N ASP A 809 -9.68 7.13 30.64
CA ASP A 809 -10.36 8.01 31.60
C ASP A 809 -10.51 9.41 30.98
N GLU A 810 -11.70 9.99 31.06
CA GLU A 810 -11.99 11.25 30.36
C GLU A 810 -12.77 12.25 31.21
N THR A 811 -12.84 13.47 30.70
CA THR A 811 -13.61 14.56 31.26
C THR A 811 -14.22 15.38 30.14
N TYR A 812 -15.39 15.95 30.40
CA TYR A 812 -16.03 16.89 29.51
C TYR A 812 -15.94 18.29 30.09
N TYR A 813 -15.18 19.16 29.43
CA TYR A 813 -15.24 20.60 29.65
C TYR A 813 -16.18 21.22 28.62
N ILE A 814 -17.24 21.86 29.08
CA ILE A 814 -18.22 22.47 28.18
C ILE A 814 -17.64 23.78 27.65
N LEU A 815 -17.21 23.75 26.39
CA LEU A 815 -16.57 24.89 25.73
C LEU A 815 -17.61 25.91 25.28
N GLU A 816 -18.69 25.43 24.65
CA GLU A 816 -19.73 26.28 24.08
C GLU A 816 -21.11 25.60 24.16
N THR A 817 -22.17 26.38 24.23
CA THR A 817 -23.56 25.90 24.15
C THR A 817 -24.34 26.63 23.05
N LYS A 818 -25.38 26.02 22.50
CA LYS A 818 -26.21 26.66 21.46
C LYS A 818 -26.79 28.00 21.91
N GLN A 819 -27.22 28.09 23.17
CA GLN A 819 -27.82 29.29 23.75
C GLN A 819 -26.81 30.44 23.91
N HIS A 820 -25.54 30.13 24.18
CA HIS A 820 -24.48 31.13 24.26
C HIS A 820 -23.95 31.52 22.87
N TRP A 821 -23.79 30.54 21.97
CA TRP A 821 -23.36 30.77 20.59
C TRP A 821 -24.36 31.58 19.76
N ASN A 822 -25.67 31.30 19.87
CA ASN A 822 -26.73 32.04 19.19
C ASN A 822 -27.67 32.73 20.18
N LYS A 823 -27.61 34.07 20.23
CA LYS A 823 -28.44 34.89 21.12
C LYS A 823 -29.94 34.74 20.88
N GLU A 824 -30.38 34.33 19.69
CA GLU A 824 -31.79 34.06 19.40
C GLU A 824 -32.31 32.81 20.11
N CYS A 825 -31.41 31.92 20.56
CA CYS A 825 -31.73 30.65 21.21
C CYS A 825 -31.78 30.72 22.74
N ILE A 826 -31.52 31.89 23.36
CA ILE A 826 -31.40 32.03 24.83
C ILE A 826 -32.66 31.53 25.56
N ASP A 827 -33.84 31.86 25.05
CA ASP A 827 -35.13 31.48 25.65
C ASP A 827 -35.75 30.20 25.03
N ASP A 828 -35.07 29.58 24.05
CA ASP A 828 -35.55 28.36 23.40
C ASP A 828 -35.16 27.11 24.21
N LYS A 829 -36.17 26.44 24.77
CA LYS A 829 -35.98 25.20 25.53
C LYS A 829 -35.42 24.06 24.67
N ASN A 830 -35.68 24.05 23.36
CA ASN A 830 -35.11 23.04 22.46
C ASN A 830 -33.62 23.26 22.20
N SER A 831 -33.10 24.44 22.54
CA SER A 831 -31.69 24.78 22.45
C SER A 831 -30.91 24.46 23.74
N SER A 832 -31.53 23.82 24.73
CA SER A 832 -30.86 23.41 25.97
C SER A 832 -29.77 22.38 25.72
N SER A 833 -28.70 22.46 26.51
CA SER A 833 -27.55 21.55 26.47
C SER A 833 -27.55 20.66 27.72
N HIS A 834 -27.16 19.40 27.55
CA HIS A 834 -27.10 18.45 28.66
C HIS A 834 -26.05 17.36 28.44
N VAL A 835 -25.61 16.72 29.51
CA VAL A 835 -24.75 15.54 29.48
C VAL A 835 -25.52 14.36 30.07
N TYR A 836 -25.54 13.23 29.36
CA TYR A 836 -25.99 11.97 29.94
C TYR A 836 -24.83 11.38 30.73
N LEU A 837 -25.00 11.17 32.04
CA LEU A 837 -23.89 10.74 32.90
C LEU A 837 -24.40 10.00 34.13
N GLY A 838 -23.96 8.74 34.30
CA GLY A 838 -24.36 7.91 35.44
C GLY A 838 -25.79 7.36 35.34
N PHE A 839 -26.08 6.34 36.13
CA PHE A 839 -27.37 5.65 36.13
C PHE A 839 -28.38 6.32 37.06
N GLN A 840 -29.66 6.12 36.77
CA GLN A 840 -30.75 6.42 37.71
C GLN A 840 -30.67 5.50 38.93
N ASP A 841 -31.14 5.96 40.09
CA ASP A 841 -31.03 5.23 41.36
C ASP A 841 -31.63 3.82 41.34
N ASN A 842 -32.70 3.64 40.57
CA ASN A 842 -33.47 2.41 40.45
C ASN A 842 -33.19 1.63 39.15
N THR A 843 -32.06 1.90 38.48
CA THR A 843 -31.71 1.17 37.25
C THR A 843 -31.38 -0.28 37.57
N ASP A 844 -32.17 -1.20 37.02
CA ASP A 844 -31.86 -2.63 37.05
C ASP A 844 -30.91 -3.01 35.89
N PRO A 845 -29.75 -3.64 36.17
CA PRO A 845 -28.76 -3.99 35.15
C PRO A 845 -29.28 -4.96 34.08
N GLU A 846 -30.07 -5.96 34.46
CA GLU A 846 -30.58 -6.98 33.54
C GLU A 846 -31.67 -6.37 32.65
N GLU A 847 -32.56 -5.57 33.23
CA GLU A 847 -33.58 -4.85 32.49
C GLU A 847 -32.96 -3.90 31.44
N PHE A 848 -31.90 -3.18 31.82
CA PHE A 848 -31.16 -2.32 30.90
C PHE A 848 -30.49 -3.11 29.77
N HIS A 849 -29.86 -4.25 30.09
CA HIS A 849 -29.26 -5.14 29.08
C HIS A 849 -30.29 -5.65 28.08
N GLN A 850 -31.43 -6.15 28.58
CA GLN A 850 -32.52 -6.63 27.72
C GLN A 850 -33.09 -5.50 26.86
N ALA A 851 -33.22 -4.28 27.40
CA ALA A 851 -33.69 -3.12 26.64
C ALA A 851 -32.72 -2.76 25.48
N LEU A 852 -31.40 -2.84 25.70
CA LEU A 852 -30.40 -2.65 24.65
C LEU A 852 -30.48 -3.72 23.56
N LEU A 853 -30.60 -4.99 23.96
CA LEU A 853 -30.72 -6.12 23.03
C LEU A 853 -32.00 -6.03 22.19
N LEU A 854 -33.13 -5.69 22.82
CA LEU A 854 -34.41 -5.50 22.15
C LEU A 854 -34.35 -4.31 21.18
N SER A 855 -33.78 -3.18 21.61
CA SER A 855 -33.59 -1.99 20.77
C SER A 855 -32.80 -2.33 19.50
N ARG A 856 -31.69 -3.07 19.63
CA ARG A 856 -30.87 -3.50 18.50
C ARG A 856 -31.63 -4.46 17.57
N LYS A 857 -32.33 -5.45 18.13
CA LYS A 857 -32.99 -6.51 17.37
C LYS A 857 -34.24 -6.01 16.64
N GLU A 858 -35.11 -5.30 17.34
CA GLU A 858 -36.42 -4.86 16.84
C GLU A 858 -36.38 -3.44 16.27
N LYS A 859 -35.21 -2.77 16.27
CA LYS A 859 -35.01 -1.38 15.83
C LYS A 859 -35.96 -0.41 16.54
N GLN A 860 -36.15 -0.61 17.84
CA GLN A 860 -36.96 0.25 18.69
C GLN A 860 -36.06 1.22 19.46
N GLU A 861 -36.45 2.49 19.56
CA GLU A 861 -35.70 3.47 20.34
C GLU A 861 -35.66 3.12 21.83
N LEU A 862 -34.50 3.30 22.45
CA LEU A 862 -34.32 3.15 23.88
C LEU A 862 -34.78 4.43 24.60
N ASN A 863 -35.63 4.28 25.62
CA ASN A 863 -35.91 5.39 26.55
C ASN A 863 -34.71 5.59 27.49
N VAL A 864 -33.72 6.35 27.03
CA VAL A 864 -32.47 6.61 27.75
C VAL A 864 -32.71 7.21 29.15
N SER A 865 -33.63 8.18 29.27
CA SER A 865 -33.90 8.87 30.54
C SER A 865 -34.41 7.97 31.67
N LYS A 866 -34.99 6.81 31.32
CA LYS A 866 -35.40 5.79 32.29
C LYS A 866 -34.22 5.18 33.04
N TYR A 867 -33.07 5.06 32.39
CA TYR A 867 -31.90 4.35 32.90
C TYR A 867 -30.74 5.27 33.23
N ILE A 868 -30.58 6.38 32.50
CA ILE A 868 -29.39 7.24 32.57
C ILE A 868 -29.83 8.65 32.98
N GLN A 869 -29.07 9.27 33.90
CA GLN A 869 -29.32 10.63 34.32
C GLN A 869 -28.98 11.62 33.20
N CYS A 870 -29.80 12.66 33.05
CA CYS A 870 -29.61 13.73 32.09
C CYS A 870 -29.38 15.04 32.86
N ILE A 871 -28.14 15.54 32.83
CA ILE A 871 -27.70 16.68 33.63
C ILE A 871 -27.57 17.91 32.75
N PRO A 872 -28.24 19.03 33.07
CA PRO A 872 -28.06 20.29 32.36
C PRO A 872 -26.60 20.78 32.41
N SER A 873 -26.10 21.28 31.28
CA SER A 873 -24.75 21.81 31.14
C SER A 873 -24.74 23.30 30.75
N ASN A 874 -23.74 24.03 31.25
CA ASN A 874 -23.44 25.42 30.93
C ASN A 874 -21.98 25.54 30.51
N ILE A 875 -21.63 26.64 29.84
CA ILE A 875 -20.24 26.96 29.52
C ILE A 875 -19.37 26.89 30.78
N HIS A 876 -18.19 26.28 30.64
CA HIS A 876 -17.20 26.07 31.69
C HIS A 876 -17.61 25.12 32.83
N ASP A 877 -18.72 24.38 32.70
CA ASP A 877 -18.94 23.18 33.49
C ASP A 877 -17.88 22.12 33.15
N PHE A 878 -17.51 21.34 34.17
CA PHE A 878 -16.51 20.28 34.06
C PHE A 878 -17.05 18.98 34.66
N PHE A 879 -17.25 17.97 33.82
CA PHE A 879 -17.79 16.67 34.20
C PHE A 879 -16.69 15.60 34.16
N LEU A 880 -16.72 14.71 35.14
CA LEU A 880 -15.72 13.67 35.36
C LEU A 880 -16.26 12.32 34.87
N ILE A 881 -15.51 11.66 34.01
CA ILE A 881 -15.92 10.39 33.41
C ILE A 881 -14.79 9.38 33.61
N PRO A 882 -14.64 8.85 34.85
CA PRO A 882 -13.74 7.74 35.06
C PRO A 882 -14.24 6.54 34.25
N ASN A 883 -13.32 5.63 33.91
CA ASN A 883 -13.67 4.35 33.29
C ASN A 883 -14.84 3.65 34.02
N GLU A 884 -15.52 2.76 33.31
CA GLU A 884 -16.72 2.04 33.76
C GLU A 884 -18.00 2.89 33.88
N THR A 885 -17.92 4.20 33.62
CA THR A 885 -19.06 5.12 33.73
C THR A 885 -19.87 5.17 32.43
N ILE A 886 -21.19 5.03 32.54
CA ILE A 886 -22.12 5.26 31.42
C ILE A 886 -22.23 6.76 31.13
N HIS A 887 -22.06 7.18 29.87
CA HIS A 887 -22.10 8.58 29.50
C HIS A 887 -22.43 8.82 28.02
N ALA A 888 -22.79 10.07 27.70
CA ALA A 888 -22.80 10.66 26.35
C ALA A 888 -22.92 12.19 26.42
N SER A 889 -22.28 12.90 25.50
CA SER A 889 -22.59 14.31 25.27
C SER A 889 -23.95 14.44 24.57
N GLY A 890 -24.83 15.30 25.07
CA GLY A 890 -26.07 15.66 24.40
C GLY A 890 -25.85 16.58 23.20
N HIS A 891 -26.90 16.83 22.43
CA HIS A 891 -26.89 17.79 21.34
C HIS A 891 -26.72 19.24 21.85
N ASN A 892 -26.48 20.17 20.92
CA ASN A 892 -26.43 21.62 21.18
C ASN A 892 -25.28 22.11 22.06
N GLN A 893 -24.12 21.46 22.04
CA GLN A 893 -22.93 21.95 22.75
C GLN A 893 -21.64 21.56 22.05
N VAL A 894 -20.56 22.21 22.43
CA VAL A 894 -19.20 21.79 22.09
C VAL A 894 -18.51 21.39 23.37
N VAL A 895 -18.00 20.17 23.38
CA VAL A 895 -17.22 19.63 24.48
C VAL A 895 -15.76 19.64 24.08
N LEU A 896 -14.90 20.18 24.94
CA LEU A 896 -13.49 19.82 24.98
C LEU A 896 -13.37 18.56 25.83
N GLU A 897 -13.11 17.43 25.17
CA GLU A 897 -12.76 16.19 25.84
C GLU A 897 -11.28 16.27 26.24
N ILE A 898 -11.02 16.14 27.54
CA ILE A 898 -9.67 15.93 28.06
C ILE A 898 -9.62 14.50 28.57
N SER A 899 -8.74 13.67 27.99
CA SER A 899 -8.77 12.23 28.24
C SER A 899 -7.40 11.56 28.15
N ALA A 900 -7.31 10.37 28.71
CA ALA A 900 -6.14 9.50 28.63
C ALA A 900 -6.04 8.82 27.26
N THR A 901 -4.84 8.72 26.68
CA THR A 901 -4.59 7.98 25.43
C THR A 901 -4.42 6.48 25.72
N PRO A 902 -5.42 5.61 25.43
CA PRO A 902 -5.87 5.35 24.05
C PRO A 902 -7.30 5.84 23.74
N TYR A 903 -7.64 5.98 22.44
CA TYR A 903 -8.90 6.62 21.98
C TYR A 903 -9.85 5.70 21.20
N ILE A 904 -9.41 4.50 20.80
CA ILE A 904 -10.22 3.62 19.93
C ILE A 904 -11.21 2.73 20.70
N TYR A 905 -11.10 2.62 22.03
CA TYR A 905 -11.81 1.64 22.85
C TYR A 905 -13.10 2.17 23.50
N THR A 906 -13.94 2.83 22.72
CA THR A 906 -15.26 3.28 23.15
C THR A 906 -16.30 2.18 22.97
N PHE A 907 -16.89 1.67 24.07
CA PHE A 907 -17.96 0.68 23.99
C PHE A 907 -19.31 1.35 23.77
N LYS A 908 -19.75 1.41 22.51
CA LYS A 908 -21.06 1.97 22.15
C LYS A 908 -22.16 1.00 22.52
N LEU A 909 -23.05 1.40 23.42
CA LEU A 909 -24.16 0.58 23.91
C LEU A 909 -25.45 0.89 23.13
N TYR A 910 -25.72 2.17 22.89
CA TYR A 910 -26.88 2.63 22.13
C TYR A 910 -26.54 3.88 21.33
N ASP A 911 -27.09 3.98 20.12
CA ASP A 911 -26.74 5.04 19.19
C ASP A 911 -27.93 5.67 18.46
N TRP A 912 -29.08 5.76 19.15
CA TRP A 912 -30.27 6.46 18.67
C TRP A 912 -30.81 5.94 17.33
N LEU A 913 -30.52 4.67 17.02
CA LEU A 913 -30.81 4.03 15.74
C LEU A 913 -30.36 4.83 14.50
N ARG A 914 -29.37 5.70 14.68
CA ARG A 914 -28.89 6.58 13.61
C ARG A 914 -28.08 5.79 12.59
N LEU A 915 -28.13 6.25 11.35
CA LEU A 915 -27.26 5.76 10.30
C LEU A 915 -25.89 6.47 10.35
N GLY A 916 -24.83 5.73 10.04
CA GLY A 916 -23.51 6.26 9.77
C GLY A 916 -23.46 7.00 8.43
N LEU A 917 -22.29 7.56 8.10
CA LEU A 917 -22.05 8.22 6.81
C LEU A 917 -22.12 7.24 5.62
N ASP A 918 -22.01 5.94 5.90
CA ASP A 918 -22.17 4.83 4.95
C ASP A 918 -23.63 4.35 4.81
N ASN A 919 -24.58 5.07 5.41
CA ASN A 919 -26.01 4.72 5.48
C ASN A 919 -26.30 3.37 6.17
N ARG A 920 -25.40 2.86 7.01
CA ARG A 920 -25.60 1.64 7.82
C ARG A 920 -25.72 1.99 9.30
N LEU A 921 -26.38 1.13 10.08
CA LEU A 921 -26.35 1.26 11.54
C LEU A 921 -24.91 1.09 12.03
N ARG A 922 -24.49 1.95 12.97
CA ARG A 922 -23.15 1.86 13.55
C ARG A 922 -23.03 0.62 14.46
N PRO A 923 -21.85 -0.02 14.50
CA PRO A 923 -21.64 -1.19 15.35
C PRO A 923 -21.77 -0.83 16.82
N LEU A 924 -22.39 -1.74 17.59
CA LEU A 924 -22.57 -1.65 19.03
C LEU A 924 -21.76 -2.75 19.74
N ASN A 925 -21.24 -2.43 20.93
CA ASN A 925 -20.40 -3.30 21.76
C ASN A 925 -21.09 -3.62 23.09
N ILE A 926 -22.39 -3.95 23.04
CA ILE A 926 -23.25 -4.17 24.23
C ILE A 926 -22.58 -5.10 25.25
N GLU A 927 -22.12 -6.28 24.82
CA GLU A 927 -21.50 -7.27 25.72
C GLU A 927 -20.19 -6.81 26.35
N HIS A 928 -19.38 -6.01 25.64
CA HIS A 928 -18.16 -5.43 26.21
C HIS A 928 -18.51 -4.36 27.25
N GLY A 929 -19.49 -3.50 26.93
CA GLY A 929 -19.95 -2.46 27.84
C GLY A 929 -20.57 -3.03 29.11
N MET A 930 -21.49 -4.00 28.99
CA MET A 930 -22.14 -4.62 30.16
C MET A 930 -21.14 -5.27 31.13
N LYS A 931 -20.01 -5.80 30.64
CA LYS A 931 -18.92 -6.35 31.49
C LYS A 931 -18.10 -5.31 32.23
N ASN A 932 -18.23 -4.04 31.87
CA ASN A 932 -17.43 -2.94 32.41
C ASN A 932 -18.29 -1.87 33.09
N LEU A 933 -19.62 -1.93 33.05
CA LEU A 933 -20.44 -0.86 33.63
C LEU A 933 -20.49 -0.91 35.15
N LYS A 934 -20.28 0.25 35.79
CA LYS A 934 -20.56 0.48 37.21
C LYS A 934 -21.93 1.14 37.40
N PHE A 935 -22.91 0.33 37.78
CA PHE A 935 -24.31 0.73 37.95
C PHE A 935 -24.57 1.63 39.16
N ASP A 936 -23.62 1.76 40.08
CA ASP A 936 -23.68 2.63 41.25
C ASP A 936 -23.17 4.06 40.98
N ARG A 937 -22.59 4.34 39.80
CA ARG A 937 -22.19 5.70 39.40
C ARG A 937 -23.41 6.61 39.24
N ARG A 938 -23.36 7.78 39.88
CA ARG A 938 -24.37 8.84 39.80
C ARG A 938 -23.77 10.09 39.20
N GLY A 939 -24.48 10.71 38.27
CA GLY A 939 -24.01 11.84 37.49
C GLY A 939 -23.76 13.10 38.31
N GLU A 940 -24.60 13.41 39.30
CA GLU A 940 -24.42 14.59 40.16
C GLU A 940 -23.10 14.57 40.94
N GLN A 941 -22.66 13.38 41.36
CA GLN A 941 -21.39 13.17 42.07
C GLN A 941 -20.17 13.30 41.16
N LEU A 942 -20.40 13.27 39.84
CA LEU A 942 -19.38 13.35 38.81
C LEU A 942 -19.30 14.74 38.17
N ARG A 943 -20.00 15.74 38.71
CA ARG A 943 -19.77 17.15 38.37
C ARG A 943 -18.67 17.72 39.24
N CYS A 944 -17.60 18.22 38.62
CA CYS A 944 -16.47 18.80 39.33
C CYS A 944 -16.91 20.01 40.18
N GLN A 945 -16.28 20.16 41.35
CA GLN A 945 -16.45 21.31 42.23
C GLN A 945 -15.15 22.14 42.21
N PRO A 946 -15.08 23.22 41.41
CA PRO A 946 -13.89 24.07 41.31
C PRO A 946 -13.54 24.70 42.66
N ARG A 947 -12.25 24.76 42.99
CA ARG A 947 -11.75 25.47 44.17
C ARG A 947 -10.72 26.51 43.78
N VAL A 948 -10.86 27.74 44.29
CA VAL A 948 -9.84 28.78 44.13
C VAL A 948 -8.62 28.38 44.95
N ILE A 949 -7.46 28.29 44.30
CA ILE A 949 -6.18 27.96 44.95
C ILE A 949 -5.25 29.17 45.03
N HIS A 950 -5.46 30.16 44.17
CA HIS A 950 -4.72 31.42 44.18
C HIS A 950 -5.56 32.54 43.57
N SER A 951 -5.37 33.76 44.06
CA SER A 951 -6.05 34.96 43.58
C SER A 951 -5.11 36.14 43.77
N GLU A 952 -4.73 36.78 42.66
CA GLU A 952 -3.91 37.99 42.66
C GLU A 952 -4.83 39.20 42.43
N SER A 953 -4.77 40.19 43.31
CA SER A 953 -5.76 41.27 43.38
C SER A 953 -5.93 42.00 42.04
N ASN A 954 -7.13 41.92 41.45
CA ASN A 954 -7.51 42.54 40.17
C ASN A 954 -6.69 42.11 38.94
N GLN A 955 -6.01 40.96 38.99
CA GLN A 955 -5.24 40.43 37.85
C GLN A 955 -5.80 39.10 37.35
N TYR A 956 -5.70 38.05 38.17
CA TYR A 956 -6.16 36.71 37.80
C TYR A 956 -6.53 35.85 39.01
N VAL A 957 -7.35 34.84 38.73
CA VAL A 957 -7.75 33.81 39.68
C VAL A 957 -7.34 32.46 39.11
N GLU A 958 -6.66 31.65 39.91
CA GLU A 958 -6.38 30.26 39.57
C GLU A 958 -7.30 29.32 40.36
N GLN A 959 -7.99 28.46 39.62
CA GLN A 959 -8.87 27.45 40.16
C GLN A 959 -8.32 26.06 39.86
N HIS A 960 -8.30 25.21 40.88
CA HIS A 960 -8.11 23.79 40.69
C HIS A 960 -9.48 23.17 40.35
N LEU A 961 -9.53 22.49 39.21
CA LEU A 961 -10.64 21.65 38.77
C LEU A 961 -10.30 20.18 39.08
N PRO A 962 -10.52 19.70 40.32
CA PRO A 962 -10.08 18.37 40.72
C PRO A 962 -10.70 17.30 39.81
N THR A 963 -9.84 16.46 39.23
CA THR A 963 -10.26 15.28 38.47
C THR A 963 -10.58 14.11 39.40
N HIS A 964 -11.23 13.07 38.87
CA HIS A 964 -11.57 11.87 39.65
C HIS A 964 -10.28 11.16 40.13
N ASP A 965 -10.35 10.45 41.26
CA ASP A 965 -9.18 9.78 41.86
C ASP A 965 -8.53 8.73 40.95
N LEU A 966 -9.32 8.13 40.04
CA LEU A 966 -8.83 7.19 39.03
C LEU A 966 -8.07 7.87 37.87
N HIS A 967 -8.22 9.19 37.69
CA HIS A 967 -7.53 9.90 36.62
C HIS A 967 -6.09 10.19 37.03
N PHE A 968 -5.13 9.87 36.18
CA PHE A 968 -3.71 10.15 36.43
C PHE A 968 -3.28 11.59 36.11
N TYR A 969 -4.16 12.38 35.49
CA TYR A 969 -3.95 13.79 35.17
C TYR A 969 -4.87 14.68 35.98
N ASP A 970 -4.52 15.96 36.09
CA ASP A 970 -5.29 16.99 36.78
C ASP A 970 -5.42 18.25 35.91
N VAL A 971 -6.37 19.12 36.27
CA VAL A 971 -6.67 20.33 35.47
C VAL A 971 -6.76 21.56 36.36
N HIS A 972 -6.05 22.61 35.96
CA HIS A 972 -6.19 23.95 36.50
C HIS A 972 -6.85 24.88 35.48
N ARG A 973 -7.65 25.82 35.97
CA ARG A 973 -8.29 26.88 35.19
C ARG A 973 -7.79 28.23 35.67
N LEU A 974 -7.18 28.98 34.75
CA LEU A 974 -6.70 30.33 34.98
C LEU A 974 -7.72 31.30 34.38
N ILE A 975 -8.33 32.13 35.23
CA ILE A 975 -9.30 33.15 34.84
C ILE A 975 -8.62 34.51 34.96
N ILE A 976 -8.49 35.21 33.85
CA ILE A 976 -7.86 36.51 33.76
C ILE A 976 -8.94 37.53 33.43
N GLN A 977 -9.05 38.56 34.26
CA GLN A 977 -9.96 39.68 34.02
C GLN A 977 -9.14 40.95 34.08
N SER A 978 -8.80 41.50 32.91
CA SER A 978 -8.00 42.71 32.84
C SER A 978 -8.29 43.49 31.57
N ASN A 979 -8.22 44.82 31.67
CA ASN A 979 -8.15 45.77 30.55
C ASN A 979 -6.70 46.19 30.23
N GLU A 980 -5.74 45.75 31.05
CA GLU A 980 -4.31 45.97 30.90
C GLU A 980 -3.58 44.65 30.64
N SER A 981 -2.45 44.70 29.93
CA SER A 981 -1.61 43.52 29.73
C SER A 981 -0.93 43.17 31.06
N ILE A 982 -1.39 42.08 31.68
CA ILE A 982 -0.77 41.51 32.88
C ILE A 982 0.19 40.40 32.50
N GLU A 983 1.24 40.24 33.30
CA GLU A 983 2.23 39.17 33.14
C GLU A 983 2.06 38.14 34.26
N ILE A 984 1.80 36.89 33.89
CA ILE A 984 1.63 35.79 34.82
C ILE A 984 2.81 34.83 34.65
N ILE A 985 3.65 34.73 35.67
CA ILE A 985 4.80 33.83 35.68
C ILE A 985 4.37 32.46 36.20
N ARG A 986 4.73 31.39 35.48
CA ARG A 986 4.46 30.01 35.90
C ARG A 986 5.70 29.14 35.78
N SER A 987 5.93 28.33 36.81
CA SER A 987 6.85 27.19 36.78
C SER A 987 6.13 25.99 36.17
N THR A 988 6.84 25.20 35.39
CA THR A 988 6.36 23.88 34.94
C THR A 988 6.54 22.80 36.00
N ASP A 989 7.29 23.06 37.08
CA ASP A 989 7.58 22.10 38.14
C ASP A 989 8.12 20.75 37.62
N ASN A 990 8.92 20.80 36.53
CA ASN A 990 9.49 19.63 35.85
C ASN A 990 8.44 18.62 35.34
N ARG A 991 7.30 19.11 34.85
CA ARG A 991 6.27 18.35 34.12
C ARG A 991 5.81 19.16 32.92
N PHE A 992 5.21 18.53 31.92
CA PHE A 992 4.60 19.31 30.84
C PHE A 992 3.31 20.01 31.31
N HIS A 993 2.95 21.10 30.64
CA HIS A 993 1.62 21.71 30.71
C HIS A 993 0.96 21.64 29.33
N LEU A 994 -0.20 20.98 29.23
CA LEU A 994 -1.04 20.98 28.05
C LEU A 994 -2.11 22.08 28.20
N CYS A 995 -2.08 23.06 27.31
CA CYS A 995 -2.83 24.30 27.46
C CYS A 995 -3.81 24.53 26.31
N MET A 996 -4.95 25.14 26.62
CA MET A 996 -5.88 25.68 25.63
C MET A 996 -6.57 26.95 26.16
N LEU A 997 -6.66 27.97 25.31
CA LEU A 997 -7.47 29.15 25.56
C LEU A 997 -8.94 28.86 25.23
N VAL A 998 -9.77 28.75 26.25
CA VAL A 998 -11.20 28.39 26.15
C VAL A 998 -12.15 29.58 26.31
N GLU A 999 -11.62 30.77 26.56
CA GLU A 999 -12.32 32.06 26.44
C GLU A 999 -11.29 33.17 26.21
N GLY A 1000 -11.67 34.20 25.44
CA GLY A 1000 -10.79 35.30 25.06
C GLY A 1000 -10.18 35.11 23.67
N ASP A 1001 -9.61 36.19 23.11
CA ASP A 1001 -9.17 36.20 21.71
C ASP A 1001 -7.85 35.46 21.46
N ALA A 1002 -6.82 35.77 22.26
CA ALA A 1002 -5.48 35.20 22.15
C ALA A 1002 -4.63 35.45 23.39
N ILE A 1003 -3.61 34.63 23.57
CA ILE A 1003 -2.57 34.75 24.60
C ILE A 1003 -1.18 34.67 23.97
N GLU A 1004 -0.21 35.34 24.58
CA GLU A 1004 1.21 35.25 24.26
C GLU A 1004 1.93 34.48 25.38
N ILE A 1005 2.75 33.52 25.00
CA ILE A 1005 3.66 32.80 25.88
C ILE A 1005 5.07 33.29 25.60
N GLU A 1006 5.71 33.88 26.60
CA GLU A 1006 7.13 34.22 26.59
C GLU A 1006 7.90 33.20 27.43
N TYR A 1007 9.01 32.70 26.92
CA TYR A 1007 9.81 31.68 27.57
C TYR A 1007 11.30 31.90 27.30
N GLU A 1008 12.12 31.37 28.21
CA GLU A 1008 13.56 31.32 28.00
C GLU A 1008 13.89 30.21 26.99
N PHE A 1009 14.59 30.61 25.95
CA PHE A 1009 15.11 29.76 24.90
C PHE A 1009 16.64 29.72 24.97
N MET A 1010 17.25 28.88 24.14
CA MET A 1010 18.69 28.63 24.06
C MET A 1010 19.53 29.92 24.20
N ASP A 1011 20.65 29.83 24.93
CA ASP A 1011 21.55 30.94 25.28
C ASP A 1011 20.89 32.09 26.07
N ASN A 1012 19.88 31.75 26.89
CA ASN A 1012 19.10 32.66 27.73
C ASN A 1012 18.36 33.75 26.94
N ASN A 1013 18.09 33.53 25.66
CA ASN A 1013 17.30 34.43 24.83
C ASN A 1013 15.81 34.29 25.18
N GLN A 1014 15.06 35.39 25.14
CA GLN A 1014 13.61 35.34 25.33
C GLN A 1014 12.92 35.20 23.97
N GLU A 1015 12.09 34.16 23.81
CA GLU A 1015 11.20 34.00 22.65
C GLU A 1015 9.73 34.18 23.06
N LYS A 1016 8.89 34.50 22.08
CA LYS A 1016 7.46 34.74 22.26
C LYS A 1016 6.66 33.98 21.23
N GLN A 1017 5.56 33.38 21.65
CA GLN A 1017 4.64 32.67 20.77
C GLN A 1017 3.19 33.02 21.09
N ARG A 1018 2.42 33.36 20.07
CA ARG A 1018 1.00 33.66 20.16
C ARG A 1018 0.17 32.41 19.96
N TYR A 1019 -0.90 32.27 20.74
CA TYR A 1019 -1.94 31.28 20.58
C TYR A 1019 -3.31 31.94 20.57
N ASN A 1020 -4.11 31.64 19.56
CA ASN A 1020 -5.46 32.14 19.44
C ASN A 1020 -6.44 31.27 20.25
N TYR A 1021 -7.66 31.78 20.40
CA TYR A 1021 -8.80 31.02 20.91
C TYR A 1021 -8.83 29.61 20.31
N ILE A 1022 -9.10 28.62 21.16
CA ILE A 1022 -9.27 27.18 20.86
C ILE A 1022 -8.03 26.46 20.29
N GLU A 1023 -6.88 27.13 20.17
CA GLU A 1023 -5.63 26.47 19.82
C GLU A 1023 -5.04 25.73 21.04
N THR A 1024 -4.85 24.43 20.88
CA THR A 1024 -4.13 23.60 21.87
C THR A 1024 -2.63 23.75 21.70
N PHE A 1025 -1.88 23.86 22.79
CA PHE A 1025 -0.42 23.85 22.76
C PHE A 1025 0.18 23.21 24.02
N LEU A 1026 1.33 22.57 23.84
CA LEU A 1026 2.08 21.88 24.87
C LEU A 1026 3.28 22.72 25.27
N ILE A 1027 3.42 23.04 26.56
CA ILE A 1027 4.67 23.55 27.13
C ILE A 1027 5.43 22.34 27.70
N PRO A 1028 6.53 21.90 27.07
CA PRO A 1028 7.31 20.76 27.54
C PRO A 1028 8.04 21.08 28.86
N ALA A 1029 8.37 20.05 29.64
CA ALA A 1029 9.07 20.19 30.93
C ALA A 1029 10.49 20.80 30.80
N SER A 1030 11.10 20.73 29.61
CA SER A 1030 12.35 21.43 29.26
C SER A 1030 12.25 22.95 29.43
N ILE A 1031 11.06 23.52 29.28
CA ILE A 1031 10.79 24.91 29.65
C ILE A 1031 10.46 24.93 31.14
N THR A 1032 11.40 25.37 31.97
CA THR A 1032 11.23 25.37 33.44
C THR A 1032 10.25 26.44 33.90
N GLN A 1033 10.21 27.57 33.20
CA GLN A 1033 9.36 28.71 33.52
C GLN A 1033 8.93 29.43 32.25
N TYR A 1034 7.71 29.95 32.25
CA TYR A 1034 7.18 30.80 31.18
C TYR A 1034 6.30 31.92 31.74
N ARG A 1035 6.10 32.95 30.93
CA ARG A 1035 5.23 34.09 31.17
C ARG A 1035 4.05 34.03 30.23
N LEU A 1036 2.87 34.25 30.77
CA LEU A 1036 1.63 34.37 30.00
C LEU A 1036 1.16 35.81 29.99
N ARG A 1037 0.76 36.30 28.81
CA ARG A 1037 0.13 37.62 28.63
C ARG A 1037 -1.12 37.52 27.75
N PRO A 1038 -2.30 37.98 28.20
CA PRO A 1038 -3.47 38.11 27.32
C PRO A 1038 -3.23 39.19 26.26
N ILE A 1039 -3.66 38.94 25.02
CA ILE A 1039 -3.58 39.92 23.93
C ILE A 1039 -4.93 40.63 23.82
N ILE A 1040 -4.98 41.87 24.31
CA ILE A 1040 -6.19 42.69 24.37
C ILE A 1040 -6.33 43.48 23.05
N LYS A 1041 -7.46 43.31 22.35
CA LYS A 1041 -7.72 44.01 21.08
C LYS A 1041 -8.18 45.46 21.25
N ASP A 1042 -8.83 45.80 22.37
CA ASP A 1042 -9.40 47.14 22.63
C ASP A 1042 -9.29 47.53 24.11
N HIS A 1043 -8.30 48.38 24.43
CA HIS A 1043 -8.03 48.85 25.79
C HIS A 1043 -9.08 49.83 26.34
N ASN A 1044 -10.01 50.33 25.51
CA ASN A 1044 -11.01 51.34 25.90
C ASN A 1044 -12.37 50.73 26.30
N LYS A 1045 -12.52 49.41 26.29
CA LYS A 1045 -13.76 48.69 26.66
C LYS A 1045 -13.72 48.13 28.08
N LYS A 1046 -14.87 47.58 28.52
CA LYS A 1046 -14.97 46.81 29.77
C LYS A 1046 -13.88 45.71 29.81
N PRO A 1047 -13.38 45.33 31.01
CA PRO A 1047 -12.39 44.27 31.16
C PRO A 1047 -12.79 43.02 30.37
N GLN A 1048 -11.88 42.53 29.52
CA GLN A 1048 -12.08 41.31 28.76
C GLN A 1048 -11.69 40.12 29.64
N GLN A 1049 -12.48 39.06 29.58
CA GLN A 1049 -12.19 37.80 30.28
C GLN A 1049 -11.41 36.87 29.35
N PHE A 1050 -10.39 36.23 29.90
CA PHE A 1050 -9.65 35.15 29.26
C PHE A 1050 -9.64 33.95 30.21
N VAL A 1051 -9.87 32.76 29.67
CA VAL A 1051 -9.87 31.52 30.44
C VAL A 1051 -8.93 30.54 29.78
N LEU A 1052 -7.84 30.19 30.47
CA LEU A 1052 -6.90 29.16 30.03
C LEU A 1052 -7.07 27.91 30.87
N LEU A 1053 -7.19 26.75 30.21
CA LEU A 1053 -7.06 25.45 30.85
C LEU A 1053 -5.62 24.96 30.79
N ILE A 1054 -5.17 24.32 31.86
CA ILE A 1054 -3.84 23.73 31.99
C ILE A 1054 -4.01 22.31 32.53
N ALA A 1055 -3.80 21.31 31.69
CA ALA A 1055 -3.78 19.90 32.07
C ALA A 1055 -2.34 19.41 32.24
N PHE A 1056 -2.10 18.58 33.26
CA PHE A 1056 -0.78 18.03 33.58
C PHE A 1056 -0.90 16.69 34.33
N LEU A 1057 0.20 15.94 34.44
CA LEU A 1057 0.23 14.68 35.21
C LEU A 1057 0.34 14.91 36.73
N LYS A 1058 -0.38 14.10 37.51
CA LYS A 1058 -0.30 14.09 38.99
C LYS A 1058 1.05 13.54 39.47
N THR A 1059 1.52 13.99 40.64
CA THR A 1059 2.81 13.61 41.25
C THR A 1059 2.83 12.21 41.90
N ASN A 1060 1.83 11.36 41.66
CA ASN A 1060 1.74 9.99 42.21
C ASN A 1060 0.94 9.06 41.27
N CYS A 1061 0.97 9.31 39.96
CA CYS A 1061 0.14 8.57 39.01
C CYS A 1061 0.52 7.08 38.87
N GLU A 1062 1.72 6.67 39.29
CA GLU A 1062 2.14 5.26 39.26
C GLU A 1062 1.21 4.34 40.06
N LYS A 1063 0.74 4.79 41.23
CA LYS A 1063 -0.16 4.02 42.11
C LYS A 1063 -1.52 3.72 41.48
N LEU A 1064 -1.91 4.50 40.46
CA LEU A 1064 -3.17 4.30 39.72
C LEU A 1064 -3.00 3.27 38.59
N LEU A 1065 -1.75 2.99 38.20
CA LEU A 1065 -1.41 2.09 37.10
C LEU A 1065 -0.86 0.74 37.60
N GLU A 1066 -0.38 0.67 38.84
CA GLU A 1066 -0.15 -0.59 39.59
C GLU A 1066 -1.47 -1.27 39.95
#